data_AF-A0A356K0M2-F1
#
_entry.id   AF-A0A356K0M2-F1
#
_cell.length_a   1.000
_cell.length_b   1.000
_cell.length_c   1.000
_cell.angle_alpha   90.00
_cell.angle_beta   90.00
_cell.angle_gamma   90.00
#
_symmetry.space_group_name_H-M   'P 1'
#
loop_
_entity.id
_entity.type
_entity.pdbx_description
1 polymer ?
#
loop_
_entity_poly.entity_id
_entity_poly.type
_entity_poly.pdbx_seq_one_letter_code
_entity_poly.pdbx_strand_id
1 'polypeptide(L)'
;MNFFNIKKVFSITAIFLVSALKITSQDANGFLPDEIFLRTMTQSYCKYFDFTIVDGRIYAKKPSEKKWKLFLKTGLPYSKIETTGLDEFPIPERVTEISADGDSLYVFDNNGILYTVFLDKSAPESPFVWKRAFGFPKGENGFLKQDEFTKNKRAWSMGCRRKDVLYHTDIYGNEHHYGTMGLETIYFLTEDGLHIRFTDSGLPADFSRQFQVPQNGRFISESLSASADTIFLIGAKGTMYTRLVDFDTMGCDPMWFQYTYDKLEQKKKGKNYFSNYSPWALPAEDWFEQPKIQTEGKGRISKIISIAQNGQGNGARILRVAGTDKNGNTGFYEKSIFDSEWKFVEKEIFLEESDFLDSSKSELGEEAEFSYTGNLIINESTKENFKCALKGVSLMSEDKCFFEITDGEQTFSCTLFPLEKWTYPKRKNPGFDGTPRNYFITAEFNESELENYSGEFKKIIDDIFKNKNHSLFAFTGEGTKEYFEIGINIKRPKLLKKPFSSKPSKYIFMMTRQGIEDIPKISEFALPLLKDFKNENLLLEQGRTYSIQERSFVQNRINENKKYRELLNSDLEQFEELKKTARHTRWGYSALDFITTITFLNKINFPKIKQLSTYGADLLATNFSSFEELVQYRNFVYRKVIELIDLRIENYEKIIQDFDNNEVFSTLNSNLRNSFSEYFDEVSLPKKMEMKLNENNIAIEQFNDVSYLPAYYLKTKNGTIVTIVLKNSAKKILEFLETKKSFEASPLILNAEFISAEISEVDFKENKAFKKIADKKGTIAWDGKTFKVLAGKRILFEETL
;
A
#
# COMPACT_ATOMS: atom_id res chain seq x y z
N MET A 1 -28.90 67.10 -60.15
CA MET A 1 -27.49 66.84 -60.46
C MET A 1 -26.74 66.72 -59.14
N ASN A 2 -26.03 65.60 -58.97
CA ASN A 2 -25.07 65.27 -57.90
C ASN A 2 -25.60 65.04 -56.47
N PHE A 3 -26.00 63.77 -56.26
CA PHE A 3 -25.83 63.03 -55.02
C PHE A 3 -24.35 63.02 -54.59
N PHE A 4 -24.06 63.46 -53.36
CA PHE A 4 -22.91 62.96 -52.61
C PHE A 4 -23.30 62.82 -51.14
N ASN A 5 -23.42 61.57 -50.69
CA ASN A 5 -23.78 61.18 -49.35
C ASN A 5 -22.59 60.40 -48.76
N ILE A 6 -22.06 60.95 -47.67
CA ILE A 6 -21.34 60.33 -46.53
C ILE A 6 -20.60 59.01 -46.84
N LYS A 7 -19.26 59.08 -46.90
CA LYS A 7 -18.37 57.97 -46.55
C LYS A 7 -17.57 58.34 -45.30
N LYS A 8 -18.04 57.87 -44.14
CA LYS A 8 -17.19 57.69 -42.94
C LYS A 8 -16.20 56.57 -43.25
N VAL A 9 -14.92 56.92 -43.31
CA VAL A 9 -13.82 55.95 -43.30
C VAL A 9 -13.67 55.47 -41.84
N PHE A 10 -14.14 54.26 -41.56
CA PHE A 10 -13.75 53.52 -40.37
C PHE A 10 -12.37 52.91 -40.63
N SER A 11 -11.31 53.60 -40.20
CA SER A 11 -10.05 52.94 -39.89
C SER A 11 -10.23 52.22 -38.57
N ILE A 12 -10.64 50.95 -38.63
CA ILE A 12 -10.51 50.03 -37.49
C ILE A 12 -9.03 49.68 -37.43
N THR A 13 -8.29 50.43 -36.61
CA THR A 13 -7.03 49.97 -36.05
C THR A 13 -7.38 48.75 -35.21
N ALA A 14 -7.16 47.55 -35.76
CA ALA A 14 -7.21 46.32 -34.99
C ALA A 14 -6.04 46.35 -34.00
N ILE A 15 -6.25 47.03 -32.86
CA ILE A 15 -5.50 46.77 -31.65
C ILE A 15 -5.93 45.35 -31.24
N PHE A 16 -5.20 44.35 -31.72
CA PHE A 16 -5.17 43.07 -31.04
C PHE A 16 -4.64 43.37 -29.64
N LEU A 17 -5.53 43.45 -28.66
CA LEU A 17 -5.19 43.15 -27.29
C LEU A 17 -4.67 41.71 -27.30
N VAL A 18 -3.36 41.55 -27.50
CA VAL A 18 -2.64 40.37 -27.01
C VAL A 18 -2.74 40.49 -25.50
N SER A 19 -3.81 39.94 -24.92
CA SER A 19 -3.78 39.58 -23.50
C SER A 19 -2.51 38.76 -23.34
N ALA A 20 -1.53 39.27 -22.58
CA ALA A 20 -0.28 38.58 -22.32
C ALA A 20 -0.60 37.12 -21.97
N LEU A 21 -0.32 36.21 -22.90
CA LEU A 21 -0.39 34.77 -22.66
C LEU A 21 0.57 34.52 -21.50
N LYS A 22 0.00 34.27 -20.33
CA LYS A 22 0.76 34.11 -19.10
C LYS A 22 1.49 32.76 -19.23
N ILE A 23 2.74 32.80 -19.70
CA ILE A 23 3.66 31.66 -19.68
C ILE A 23 3.74 31.22 -18.22
N THR A 24 3.38 29.97 -17.95
CA THR A 24 3.44 29.41 -16.60
C THR A 24 4.85 28.89 -16.33
N SER A 25 5.24 28.72 -15.06
CA SER A 25 6.54 28.10 -14.72
C SER A 25 6.73 26.69 -15.29
N GLN A 26 5.65 26.03 -15.71
CA GLN A 26 5.71 24.73 -16.38
C GLN A 26 6.01 24.84 -17.88
N ASP A 27 5.90 26.02 -18.50
CA ASP A 27 6.22 26.22 -19.93
C ASP A 27 7.66 26.74 -20.09
N ALA A 28 8.62 26.07 -19.45
CA ALA A 28 10.01 26.52 -19.38
C ALA A 28 10.69 26.66 -20.76
N ASN A 29 10.23 25.91 -21.77
CA ASN A 29 10.76 26.01 -23.13
C ASN A 29 10.06 27.13 -23.95
N GLY A 30 9.04 27.79 -23.39
CA GLY A 30 8.24 28.83 -24.04
C GLY A 30 6.91 28.33 -24.61
N PHE A 31 6.10 29.25 -25.13
CA PHE A 31 4.81 28.93 -25.74
C PHE A 31 4.98 28.36 -27.16
N LEU A 32 4.51 27.13 -27.39
CA LEU A 32 4.63 26.41 -28.68
C LEU A 32 6.06 26.47 -29.27
N PRO A 33 7.07 25.98 -28.54
CA PRO A 33 8.46 26.23 -28.88
C PRO A 33 8.92 25.50 -30.15
N ASP A 34 9.98 25.99 -30.79
CA ASP A 34 10.58 25.32 -31.95
C ASP A 34 11.16 23.94 -31.57
N GLU A 35 11.59 23.75 -30.32
CA GLU A 35 12.13 22.50 -29.76
C GLU A 35 11.89 22.45 -28.24
N ILE A 36 11.72 21.25 -27.68
CA ILE A 36 11.61 21.05 -26.22
C ILE A 36 12.92 20.43 -25.72
N PHE A 37 13.63 21.14 -24.86
CA PHE A 37 14.89 20.68 -24.27
C PHE A 37 14.71 20.09 -22.87
N LEU A 38 13.77 20.65 -22.12
CA LEU A 38 13.47 20.33 -20.73
C LEU A 38 12.05 19.77 -20.63
N ARG A 39 11.90 18.65 -19.92
CA ARG A 39 10.60 18.07 -19.57
C ARG A 39 10.03 18.77 -18.35
N THR A 40 8.75 19.11 -18.42
CA THR A 40 7.92 19.69 -17.35
C THR A 40 6.58 18.98 -17.35
N MET A 41 5.65 19.36 -16.47
CA MET A 41 4.31 18.75 -16.49
C MET A 41 3.51 19.14 -17.74
N THR A 42 3.82 20.25 -18.41
CA THR A 42 3.08 20.71 -19.60
C THR A 42 3.85 20.52 -20.90
N GLN A 43 5.15 20.20 -20.86
CA GLN A 43 6.02 20.06 -22.02
C GLN A 43 6.88 18.81 -21.89
N SER A 44 6.84 17.91 -22.87
CA SER A 44 7.62 16.68 -22.85
C SER A 44 8.03 16.25 -24.25
N TYR A 45 9.00 15.35 -24.34
CA TYR A 45 9.47 14.82 -25.62
C TYR A 45 9.90 13.36 -25.49
N CYS A 46 9.80 12.65 -26.61
CA CYS A 46 10.36 11.32 -26.80
C CYS A 46 11.01 11.27 -28.19
N LYS A 47 11.56 10.11 -28.57
CA LYS A 47 12.19 9.92 -29.87
C LYS A 47 11.30 10.30 -31.07
N TYR A 48 9.98 10.14 -30.91
CA TYR A 48 9.02 10.27 -32.01
C TYR A 48 8.41 11.67 -32.13
N PHE A 49 8.20 12.35 -31.01
CA PHE A 49 7.41 13.58 -30.93
C PHE A 49 7.85 14.47 -29.76
N ASP A 50 7.70 15.77 -29.98
CA ASP A 50 7.59 16.78 -28.94
C ASP A 50 6.11 17.03 -28.64
N PHE A 51 5.79 17.27 -27.37
CA PHE A 51 4.45 17.46 -26.86
C PHE A 51 4.36 18.70 -25.96
N THR A 52 3.31 19.49 -26.11
CA THR A 52 3.02 20.64 -25.24
C THR A 52 1.52 20.75 -24.99
N ILE A 53 1.12 21.13 -23.78
CA ILE A 53 -0.28 21.44 -23.46
C ILE A 53 -0.52 22.92 -23.77
N VAL A 54 -1.59 23.21 -24.52
CA VAL A 54 -2.10 24.57 -24.72
C VAL A 54 -3.60 24.56 -24.52
N ASP A 55 -4.09 25.39 -23.60
CA ASP A 55 -5.52 25.50 -23.26
C ASP A 55 -6.20 24.13 -23.03
N GLY A 56 -5.54 23.29 -22.23
CA GLY A 56 -6.07 21.98 -21.89
C GLY A 56 -6.00 20.93 -23.00
N ARG A 57 -5.28 21.19 -24.09
CA ARG A 57 -5.15 20.26 -25.23
C ARG A 57 -3.69 19.98 -25.55
N ILE A 58 -3.43 18.73 -25.93
CA ILE A 58 -2.11 18.27 -26.34
C ILE A 58 -1.86 18.67 -27.79
N TYR A 59 -0.80 19.44 -28.00
CA TYR A 59 -0.20 19.69 -29.29
C TYR A 59 1.04 18.81 -29.43
N ALA A 60 1.26 18.30 -30.64
CA ALA A 60 2.41 17.50 -30.97
C ALA A 60 3.04 17.97 -32.29
N LYS A 61 4.35 17.77 -32.40
CA LYS A 61 5.11 17.86 -33.64
C LYS A 61 6.20 16.81 -33.63
N LYS A 62 6.66 16.39 -34.81
CA LYS A 62 7.89 15.59 -34.88
C LYS A 62 9.09 16.50 -34.60
N PRO A 63 10.22 15.99 -34.07
CA PRO A 63 11.41 16.80 -33.82
C PRO A 63 11.88 17.63 -35.03
N SER A 64 11.75 17.10 -36.24
CA SER A 64 12.12 17.79 -37.49
C SER A 64 11.07 18.78 -38.02
N GLU A 65 9.89 18.85 -37.41
CA GLU A 65 8.79 19.73 -37.84
C GLU A 65 8.73 20.98 -36.95
N LYS A 66 8.35 22.12 -37.53
CA LYS A 66 8.11 23.38 -36.79
C LYS A 66 6.64 23.60 -36.42
N LYS A 67 5.72 22.95 -37.14
CA LYS A 67 4.29 23.23 -37.00
C LYS A 67 3.64 22.31 -35.98
N TRP A 68 3.26 22.87 -34.84
CA TRP A 68 2.41 22.23 -33.84
C TRP A 68 1.02 21.92 -34.39
N LYS A 69 0.49 20.74 -34.06
CA LYS A 69 -0.86 20.29 -34.43
C LYS A 69 -1.50 19.61 -33.23
N LEU A 70 -2.84 19.66 -33.15
CA LEU A 70 -3.57 18.88 -32.16
C LEU A 70 -3.23 17.39 -32.30
N PHE A 71 -2.76 16.79 -31.21
CA PHE A 71 -2.41 15.38 -31.20
C PHE A 71 -3.67 14.53 -31.40
N LEU A 72 -3.61 13.58 -32.34
CA LEU A 72 -4.76 12.79 -32.78
C LEU A 72 -6.00 13.64 -33.14
N LYS A 73 -5.76 14.81 -33.75
CA LYS A 73 -6.76 15.79 -34.25
C LYS A 73 -7.54 16.55 -33.18
N THR A 74 -7.75 15.98 -31.99
CA THR A 74 -8.53 16.61 -30.92
C THR A 74 -7.63 17.25 -29.85
N GLY A 75 -6.43 16.72 -29.63
CA GLY A 75 -5.58 17.05 -28.49
C GLY A 75 -6.12 16.57 -27.14
N LEU A 76 -7.19 15.77 -27.14
CA LEU A 76 -7.81 15.20 -25.93
C LEU A 76 -7.88 13.68 -26.07
N PRO A 77 -7.71 12.91 -24.98
CA PRO A 77 -8.03 11.49 -24.95
C PRO A 77 -9.46 11.21 -25.43
N TYR A 78 -9.65 10.14 -26.21
CA TYR A 78 -10.98 9.68 -26.64
C TYR A 78 -10.97 8.17 -26.88
N SER A 79 -12.08 7.48 -26.58
CA SER A 79 -12.28 6.08 -26.97
C SER A 79 -12.67 6.00 -28.46
N LYS A 80 -12.19 4.97 -29.16
CA LYS A 80 -12.70 4.67 -30.52
C LYS A 80 -14.13 4.10 -30.42
N ILE A 81 -14.92 4.27 -31.47
CA ILE A 81 -16.32 3.80 -31.54
C ILE A 81 -16.44 2.28 -31.27
N GLU A 82 -15.42 1.50 -31.60
CA GLU A 82 -15.41 0.03 -31.45
C GLU A 82 -14.82 -0.45 -30.10
N THR A 83 -14.39 0.47 -29.22
CA THR A 83 -13.79 0.09 -27.92
C THR A 83 -14.89 -0.17 -26.90
N THR A 84 -14.81 -1.29 -26.18
CA THR A 84 -15.77 -1.68 -25.13
C THR A 84 -15.08 -1.85 -23.78
N GLY A 85 -15.83 -1.74 -22.69
CA GLY A 85 -15.32 -1.98 -21.34
C GLY A 85 -14.53 -0.80 -20.77
N LEU A 86 -13.42 -1.04 -20.07
CA LEU A 86 -12.69 0.02 -19.36
C LEU A 86 -12.07 1.10 -20.28
N ASP A 87 -11.79 0.73 -21.52
CA ASP A 87 -11.27 1.63 -22.56
C ASP A 87 -12.41 2.34 -23.33
N GLU A 88 -13.67 2.13 -22.94
CA GLU A 88 -14.79 3.02 -23.28
C GLU A 88 -14.89 4.12 -22.23
N PHE A 89 -14.64 5.37 -22.62
CA PHE A 89 -14.59 6.49 -21.69
C PHE A 89 -15.04 7.82 -22.33
N PRO A 90 -15.63 8.74 -21.54
CA PRO A 90 -15.97 10.06 -22.03
C PRO A 90 -14.69 10.86 -22.33
N ILE A 91 -14.78 11.73 -23.34
CA ILE A 91 -13.72 12.70 -23.63
C ILE A 91 -13.58 13.64 -22.42
N PRO A 92 -12.39 13.80 -21.82
CA PRO A 92 -12.21 14.69 -20.69
C PRO A 92 -12.35 16.15 -21.11
N GLU A 93 -12.64 17.03 -20.15
CA GLU A 93 -12.77 18.47 -20.42
C GLU A 93 -11.43 19.07 -20.89
N ARG A 94 -10.35 18.71 -20.18
CA ARG A 94 -8.99 19.18 -20.47
C ARG A 94 -7.93 18.22 -19.93
N VAL A 95 -6.77 18.28 -20.55
CA VAL A 95 -5.52 17.68 -20.10
C VAL A 95 -4.73 18.69 -19.28
N THR A 96 -4.14 18.26 -18.17
CA THR A 96 -3.36 19.12 -17.26
C THR A 96 -1.89 18.75 -17.20
N GLU A 97 -1.55 17.47 -17.37
CA GLU A 97 -0.18 17.00 -17.22
C GLU A 97 0.18 15.93 -18.27
N ILE A 98 1.42 15.94 -18.73
CA ILE A 98 1.97 14.97 -19.69
C ILE A 98 3.38 14.50 -19.28
N SER A 99 3.71 13.26 -19.63
CA SER A 99 5.09 12.75 -19.63
C SER A 99 5.25 11.74 -20.76
N ALA A 100 6.35 11.85 -21.50
CA ALA A 100 6.66 10.96 -22.62
C ALA A 100 8.08 10.40 -22.49
N ASP A 101 8.23 9.10 -22.72
CA ASP A 101 9.53 8.41 -22.74
C ASP A 101 9.45 7.19 -23.66
N GLY A 102 10.57 6.81 -24.26
CA GLY A 102 10.60 5.72 -25.24
C GLY A 102 9.61 5.94 -26.39
N ASP A 103 8.59 5.09 -26.45
CA ASP A 103 7.50 5.11 -27.43
C ASP A 103 6.12 5.39 -26.82
N SER A 104 6.04 5.90 -25.59
CA SER A 104 4.78 6.12 -24.88
C SER A 104 4.56 7.58 -24.49
N LEU A 105 3.30 8.00 -24.47
CA LEU A 105 2.83 9.26 -23.88
C LEU A 105 1.76 8.97 -22.82
N TYR A 106 1.99 9.47 -21.61
CA TYR A 106 1.11 9.35 -20.45
C TYR A 106 0.55 10.72 -20.10
N VAL A 107 -0.72 10.77 -19.73
CA VAL A 107 -1.49 12.00 -19.64
C VAL A 107 -2.43 11.96 -18.45
N PHE A 108 -2.47 13.03 -17.65
CA PHE A 108 -3.53 13.24 -16.66
C PHE A 108 -4.51 14.32 -17.13
N ASP A 109 -5.80 14.08 -16.90
CA ASP A 109 -6.86 15.09 -17.07
C ASP A 109 -7.04 15.97 -15.82
N ASN A 110 -7.97 16.93 -15.91
CA ASN A 110 -8.33 17.79 -14.78
C ASN A 110 -8.94 17.07 -13.56
N ASN A 111 -9.33 15.80 -13.70
CA ASN A 111 -9.81 14.96 -12.60
C ASN A 111 -8.71 14.03 -12.05
N GLY A 112 -7.49 14.13 -12.58
CA GLY A 112 -6.36 13.28 -12.21
C GLY A 112 -6.46 11.85 -12.75
N ILE A 113 -7.26 11.60 -13.80
CA ILE A 113 -7.40 10.29 -14.45
C ILE A 113 -6.26 10.10 -15.47
N LEU A 114 -5.58 8.96 -15.42
CA LEU A 114 -4.52 8.62 -16.36
C LEU A 114 -5.10 8.12 -17.69
N TYR A 115 -4.51 8.59 -18.78
CA TYR A 115 -4.65 8.07 -20.13
C TYR A 115 -3.28 7.76 -20.72
N THR A 116 -3.18 6.68 -21.48
CA THR A 116 -1.92 6.25 -22.12
C THR A 116 -2.10 6.04 -23.61
N VAL A 117 -1.03 6.26 -24.38
CA VAL A 117 -0.98 5.99 -25.81
C VAL A 117 0.43 5.59 -26.24
N PHE A 118 0.51 4.54 -27.05
CA PHE A 118 1.74 4.08 -27.69
C PHE A 118 1.92 4.75 -29.04
N LEU A 119 3.17 5.07 -29.40
CA LEU A 119 3.54 5.86 -30.57
C LEU A 119 4.22 5.01 -31.65
N ASP A 120 4.69 3.82 -31.27
CA ASP A 120 5.40 2.91 -32.16
C ASP A 120 4.53 1.74 -32.63
N LYS A 121 4.59 1.46 -33.94
CA LYS A 121 3.87 0.34 -34.58
C LYS A 121 4.43 -1.03 -34.22
N SER A 122 5.64 -1.09 -33.68
CA SER A 122 6.22 -2.35 -33.20
C SER A 122 5.90 -2.69 -31.75
N ALA A 123 5.16 -1.82 -31.04
CA ALA A 123 4.62 -2.16 -29.73
C ALA A 123 3.60 -3.31 -29.88
N PRO A 124 3.49 -4.22 -28.88
CA PRO A 124 2.44 -5.25 -28.86
C PRO A 124 1.03 -4.66 -28.86
N GLU A 125 0.90 -3.40 -28.44
CA GLU A 125 -0.35 -2.67 -28.36
C GLU A 125 -0.58 -1.81 -29.62
N SER A 126 -1.85 -1.58 -29.97
CA SER A 126 -2.21 -0.75 -31.12
C SER A 126 -1.70 0.69 -30.95
N PRO A 127 -0.81 1.19 -31.83
CA PRO A 127 -0.28 2.54 -31.73
C PRO A 127 -1.37 3.57 -32.03
N PHE A 128 -1.23 4.76 -31.45
CA PHE A 128 -2.14 5.89 -31.61
C PHE A 128 -3.58 5.57 -31.19
N VAL A 129 -3.74 4.68 -30.19
CA VAL A 129 -5.01 4.37 -29.54
C VAL A 129 -4.90 4.75 -28.08
N TRP A 130 -5.77 5.65 -27.64
CA TRP A 130 -5.87 6.01 -26.23
C TRP A 130 -6.43 4.85 -25.41
N LYS A 131 -5.85 4.65 -24.24
CA LYS A 131 -6.33 3.73 -23.22
C LYS A 131 -6.55 4.47 -21.92
N ARG A 132 -7.54 4.00 -21.16
CA ARG A 132 -7.80 4.43 -19.77
C ARG A 132 -7.55 3.28 -18.81
N ALA A 133 -7.71 2.04 -19.25
CA ALA A 133 -7.37 0.88 -18.45
C ALA A 133 -5.88 0.89 -18.13
N PHE A 134 -5.56 0.73 -16.85
CA PHE A 134 -4.19 0.69 -16.33
C PHE A 134 -4.09 -0.36 -15.23
N GLY A 135 -2.93 -0.99 -15.11
CA GLY A 135 -2.63 -1.94 -14.05
C GLY A 135 -3.27 -3.33 -14.20
N PHE A 136 -3.04 -4.17 -13.18
CA PHE A 136 -3.53 -5.53 -13.05
C PHE A 136 -4.15 -5.76 -11.65
N PRO A 137 -5.34 -6.40 -11.55
CA PRO A 137 -6.16 -6.95 -12.64
C PRO A 137 -6.99 -5.86 -13.33
N LYS A 138 -7.25 -6.04 -14.63
CA LYS A 138 -8.02 -5.11 -15.49
C LYS A 138 -9.55 -5.17 -15.26
N GLY A 139 -10.03 -5.34 -14.02
CA GLY A 139 -11.47 -5.41 -13.67
C GLY A 139 -12.18 -4.05 -13.65
N GLU A 140 -13.48 -4.02 -13.33
CA GLU A 140 -14.43 -2.88 -13.53
C GLU A 140 -14.00 -1.49 -12.97
N ASN A 141 -12.98 -1.41 -12.11
CA ASN A 141 -12.40 -0.16 -11.56
C ASN A 141 -10.90 0.03 -11.93
N GLY A 142 -10.43 -0.62 -12.99
CA GLY A 142 -9.02 -0.73 -13.40
C GLY A 142 -8.45 0.48 -14.16
N PHE A 143 -8.70 1.70 -13.69
CA PHE A 143 -7.99 2.89 -14.16
C PHE A 143 -7.23 3.53 -12.99
N LEU A 144 -6.16 4.24 -13.32
CA LEU A 144 -5.35 4.95 -12.35
C LEU A 144 -5.86 6.38 -12.20
N LYS A 145 -6.02 6.82 -10.94
CA LYS A 145 -6.42 8.18 -10.60
C LYS A 145 -5.51 8.71 -9.51
N GLN A 146 -5.04 9.94 -9.65
CA GLN A 146 -4.30 10.64 -8.60
C GLN A 146 -5.12 10.72 -7.32
N ASP A 147 -4.46 10.43 -6.20
CA ASP A 147 -5.00 10.39 -4.85
C ASP A 147 -4.40 11.50 -3.97
N GLU A 148 -4.66 11.47 -2.67
CA GLU A 148 -4.13 12.47 -1.72
C GLU A 148 -2.60 12.53 -1.65
N PHE A 149 -1.88 11.44 -2.00
CA PHE A 149 -0.42 11.41 -1.96
C PHE A 149 0.22 11.93 -3.25
N THR A 150 -0.51 11.89 -4.36
CA THR A 150 0.00 12.19 -5.70
C THR A 150 -0.59 13.47 -6.31
N LYS A 151 -1.71 13.99 -5.77
CA LYS A 151 -2.35 15.20 -6.29
C LYS A 151 -1.47 16.46 -6.13
N ASN A 152 -0.87 16.64 -4.95
CA ASN A 152 -0.03 17.81 -4.60
C ASN A 152 1.49 17.54 -4.77
N LYS A 153 1.84 16.57 -5.61
CA LYS A 153 3.23 16.21 -5.94
C LYS A 153 4.12 17.42 -6.28
N ARG A 154 5.41 17.32 -5.95
CA ARG A 154 6.44 18.25 -6.46
C ARG A 154 6.72 18.02 -7.94
N ALA A 155 6.77 16.76 -8.35
CA ALA A 155 7.05 16.33 -9.70
C ALA A 155 6.51 14.92 -9.96
N TRP A 156 6.30 14.58 -11.23
CA TRP A 156 6.13 13.20 -11.67
C TRP A 156 6.76 13.00 -13.03
N SER A 157 7.08 11.75 -13.36
CA SER A 157 7.59 11.37 -14.66
C SER A 157 7.34 9.89 -14.91
N MET A 158 7.39 9.49 -16.18
CA MET A 158 7.33 8.07 -16.56
C MET A 158 8.64 7.65 -17.24
N GLY A 159 9.07 6.43 -16.96
CA GLY A 159 10.20 5.78 -17.61
C GLY A 159 9.73 4.63 -18.50
N CYS A 160 10.40 4.43 -19.64
CA CYS A 160 10.08 3.32 -20.54
C CYS A 160 11.32 2.54 -20.98
N ARG A 161 11.46 1.27 -20.58
CA ARG A 161 12.52 0.36 -21.07
C ARG A 161 12.00 -0.53 -22.19
N ARG A 162 12.37 -0.18 -23.43
CA ARG A 162 12.03 -0.93 -24.66
C ARG A 162 13.23 -1.03 -25.60
N LYS A 163 12.98 -1.31 -26.88
CA LYS A 163 13.97 -1.57 -27.95
C LYS A 163 15.09 -0.52 -28.06
N ASP A 164 14.82 0.74 -27.73
CA ASP A 164 15.79 1.83 -27.87
C ASP A 164 16.88 1.77 -26.78
N VAL A 165 16.50 1.46 -25.54
CA VAL A 165 17.42 1.19 -24.42
C VAL A 165 18.01 -0.23 -24.51
N LEU A 166 17.21 -1.17 -25.03
CA LEU A 166 17.52 -2.58 -25.32
C LEU A 166 17.85 -3.46 -24.12
N TYR A 167 18.65 -3.01 -23.17
CA TYR A 167 19.04 -3.79 -22.01
C TYR A 167 19.29 -2.90 -20.80
N HIS A 168 19.19 -3.48 -19.61
CA HIS A 168 19.76 -2.89 -18.41
C HIS A 168 20.98 -3.69 -17.95
N THR A 169 21.81 -3.10 -17.09
CA THR A 169 22.95 -3.76 -16.46
C THR A 169 22.70 -3.83 -14.96
N ASP A 170 22.84 -5.02 -14.35
CA ASP A 170 22.66 -5.21 -12.91
C ASP A 170 23.90 -4.73 -12.11
N ILE A 171 23.81 -4.80 -10.77
CA ILE A 171 24.89 -4.37 -9.86
C ILE A 171 26.22 -5.13 -10.03
N TYR A 172 26.19 -6.30 -10.67
CA TYR A 172 27.37 -7.12 -10.94
C TYR A 172 27.90 -6.97 -12.37
N GLY A 173 27.30 -6.08 -13.17
CA GLY A 173 27.72 -5.80 -14.54
C GLY A 173 27.11 -6.74 -15.58
N ASN A 174 26.11 -7.54 -15.21
CA ASN A 174 25.43 -8.43 -16.14
C ASN A 174 24.38 -7.65 -16.95
N GLU A 175 24.41 -7.78 -18.26
CA GLU A 175 23.44 -7.14 -19.14
C GLU A 175 22.21 -8.03 -19.35
N HIS A 176 21.00 -7.48 -19.19
CA HIS A 176 19.73 -8.18 -19.40
C HIS A 176 18.85 -7.46 -20.42
N HIS A 177 18.50 -8.16 -21.50
CA HIS A 177 17.60 -7.67 -22.53
C HIS A 177 16.21 -7.31 -21.96
N TYR A 178 15.56 -6.27 -22.49
CA TYR A 178 14.24 -5.78 -22.05
C TYR A 178 13.05 -6.76 -22.19
N GLY A 179 13.28 -7.98 -22.69
CA GLY A 179 12.25 -8.99 -22.90
C GLY A 179 11.19 -8.64 -23.97
N THR A 180 9.99 -9.22 -23.82
CA THR A 180 8.87 -9.12 -24.78
C THR A 180 7.87 -8.02 -24.47
N MET A 181 7.69 -7.65 -23.20
CA MET A 181 6.62 -6.72 -22.81
C MET A 181 7.09 -5.28 -22.70
N GLY A 182 8.40 -5.04 -22.55
CA GLY A 182 8.91 -3.73 -22.13
C GLY A 182 8.39 -3.34 -20.75
N LEU A 183 9.00 -2.33 -20.14
CA LEU A 183 8.61 -1.87 -18.81
C LEU A 183 8.30 -0.38 -18.84
N GLU A 184 7.24 -0.01 -18.13
CA GLU A 184 6.68 1.33 -18.09
C GLU A 184 6.26 1.64 -16.66
N THR A 185 7.06 2.46 -15.99
CA THR A 185 6.83 2.82 -14.60
C THR A 185 6.58 4.31 -14.48
N ILE A 186 5.59 4.67 -13.66
CA ILE A 186 5.26 6.05 -13.33
C ILE A 186 5.78 6.34 -11.93
N TYR A 187 6.46 7.46 -11.75
CA TYR A 187 7.05 7.91 -10.49
C TYR A 187 6.48 9.25 -10.09
N PHE A 188 6.16 9.40 -8.80
CA PHE A 188 5.64 10.61 -8.20
C PHE A 188 6.50 10.99 -7.00
N LEU A 189 7.04 12.21 -7.01
CA LEU A 189 7.66 12.80 -5.85
C LEU A 189 6.59 13.53 -5.04
N THR A 190 6.35 13.07 -3.82
CA THR A 190 5.34 13.63 -2.91
C THR A 190 5.61 15.10 -2.54
N GLU A 191 4.59 15.78 -2.01
CA GLU A 191 4.67 17.19 -1.61
C GLU A 191 5.81 17.49 -0.63
N ASP A 192 6.11 16.55 0.28
CA ASP A 192 7.20 16.65 1.25
C ASP A 192 8.61 16.50 0.64
N GLY A 193 8.73 15.96 -0.58
CA GLY A 193 10.00 15.68 -1.25
C GLY A 193 10.78 14.49 -0.69
N LEU A 194 10.20 13.71 0.23
CA LEU A 194 10.86 12.60 0.93
C LEU A 194 10.42 11.22 0.44
N HIS A 195 9.32 11.13 -0.32
CA HIS A 195 8.80 9.85 -0.78
C HIS A 195 8.64 9.81 -2.30
N ILE A 196 9.04 8.69 -2.91
CA ILE A 196 8.77 8.41 -4.31
C ILE A 196 7.74 7.29 -4.37
N ARG A 197 6.53 7.64 -4.82
CA ARG A 197 5.44 6.69 -5.08
C ARG A 197 5.56 6.19 -6.51
N PHE A 198 5.31 4.91 -6.75
CA PHE A 198 5.38 4.37 -8.10
C PHE A 198 4.35 3.27 -8.39
N THR A 199 4.07 3.07 -9.68
CA THR A 199 3.22 1.98 -10.19
C THR A 199 3.54 1.70 -11.66
N ASP A 200 3.12 0.53 -12.15
CA ASP A 200 3.27 0.10 -13.53
C ASP A 200 2.04 -0.70 -14.00
N SER A 201 2.03 -1.08 -15.28
CA SER A 201 0.89 -1.79 -15.89
C SER A 201 0.65 -3.22 -15.40
N GLY A 202 1.64 -3.85 -14.74
CA GLY A 202 1.57 -5.15 -14.10
C GLY A 202 1.16 -5.10 -12.61
N LEU A 203 1.03 -3.90 -12.03
CA LEU A 203 0.64 -3.67 -10.64
C LEU A 203 -0.82 -3.18 -10.54
N PRO A 204 -1.47 -3.29 -9.37
CA PRO A 204 -2.75 -2.64 -9.13
C PRO A 204 -2.72 -1.16 -9.49
N ALA A 205 -3.82 -0.66 -10.04
CA ALA A 205 -3.98 0.75 -10.38
C ALA A 205 -4.19 1.62 -9.12
N ASP A 206 -3.14 1.74 -8.33
CA ASP A 206 -2.99 2.56 -7.12
C ASP A 206 -1.54 3.07 -6.98
N PHE A 207 -1.28 3.86 -5.93
CA PHE A 207 0.04 4.39 -5.57
C PHE A 207 0.52 3.84 -4.20
N SER A 208 0.20 2.57 -3.90
CA SER A 208 0.53 1.95 -2.60
C SER A 208 2.01 1.61 -2.39
N ARG A 209 2.80 1.68 -3.47
CA ARG A 209 4.22 1.30 -3.49
C ARG A 209 5.11 2.51 -3.51
N GLN A 210 6.28 2.34 -2.90
CA GLN A 210 7.25 3.41 -2.68
C GLN A 210 8.63 2.84 -2.41
N PHE A 211 9.67 3.60 -2.70
CA PHE A 211 11.06 3.32 -2.28
C PHE A 211 11.69 4.60 -1.73
N GLN A 212 12.77 4.45 -0.97
CA GLN A 212 13.43 5.57 -0.31
C GLN A 212 14.13 6.49 -1.31
N VAL A 213 14.03 7.79 -1.05
CA VAL A 213 14.97 8.81 -1.56
C VAL A 213 16.39 8.57 -0.98
N PRO A 214 17.45 9.22 -1.52
CA PRO A 214 18.81 9.09 -1.00
C PRO A 214 18.93 9.39 0.51
N GLN A 215 20.09 9.04 1.07
CA GLN A 215 20.41 9.29 2.48
C GLN A 215 19.41 8.59 3.42
N ASN A 216 19.11 7.31 3.17
CA ASN A 216 18.20 6.48 3.96
C ASN A 216 16.80 7.11 4.09
N GLY A 217 16.26 7.64 2.98
CA GLY A 217 14.93 8.26 2.97
C GLY A 217 14.86 9.69 3.52
N ARG A 218 16.02 10.34 3.74
CA ARG A 218 16.07 11.67 4.38
C ARG A 218 16.35 12.81 3.41
N PHE A 219 16.74 12.53 2.16
CA PHE A 219 17.02 13.57 1.19
C PHE A 219 15.73 14.26 0.72
N ILE A 220 15.58 15.56 1.00
CA ILE A 220 14.45 16.36 0.53
C ILE A 220 14.73 16.77 -0.92
N SER A 221 14.08 16.10 -1.86
CA SER A 221 14.18 16.43 -3.29
C SER A 221 13.18 17.54 -3.67
N GLU A 222 13.62 18.53 -4.43
CA GLU A 222 12.78 19.61 -4.98
C GLU A 222 12.08 19.19 -6.28
N SER A 223 12.63 18.19 -6.99
CA SER A 223 12.07 17.75 -8.28
C SER A 223 12.49 16.32 -8.62
N LEU A 224 11.83 15.76 -9.63
CA LEU A 224 12.07 14.41 -10.15
C LEU A 224 11.88 14.40 -11.67
N SER A 225 12.77 13.72 -12.39
CA SER A 225 12.59 13.33 -13.79
C SER A 225 12.97 11.86 -13.97
N ALA A 226 12.31 11.14 -14.88
CA ALA A 226 12.61 9.74 -15.14
C ALA A 226 12.73 9.45 -16.64
N SER A 227 13.56 8.47 -16.99
CA SER A 227 13.68 7.93 -18.33
C SER A 227 14.34 6.56 -18.28
N ALA A 228 13.81 5.59 -19.02
CA ALA A 228 14.29 4.19 -19.00
C ALA A 228 14.42 3.61 -17.58
N ASP A 229 13.41 3.87 -16.74
CA ASP A 229 13.36 3.50 -15.31
C ASP A 229 14.53 4.02 -14.47
N THR A 230 15.27 5.00 -15.00
CA THR A 230 16.30 5.74 -14.28
C THR A 230 15.75 7.08 -13.84
N ILE A 231 15.78 7.30 -12.54
CA ILE A 231 15.28 8.50 -11.87
C ILE A 231 16.43 9.49 -11.71
N PHE A 232 16.14 10.77 -11.84
CA PHE A 232 17.03 11.89 -11.58
C PHE A 232 16.36 12.83 -10.58
N LEU A 233 17.04 13.11 -9.47
CA LEU A 233 16.59 13.98 -8.38
C LEU A 233 17.51 15.20 -8.24
N ILE A 234 16.95 16.28 -7.71
CA ILE A 234 17.70 17.48 -7.32
C ILE A 234 17.14 18.07 -6.03
N GLY A 235 18.00 18.43 -5.10
CA GLY A 235 17.64 19.08 -3.83
C GLY A 235 17.81 20.60 -3.88
N ALA A 236 17.44 21.28 -2.80
CA ALA A 236 17.42 22.74 -2.71
C ALA A 236 18.80 23.43 -2.81
N LYS A 237 19.90 22.70 -2.67
CA LYS A 237 21.29 23.18 -2.83
C LYS A 237 21.92 22.71 -4.14
N GLY A 238 21.16 22.03 -4.99
CA GLY A 238 21.67 21.47 -6.24
C GLY A 238 22.39 20.14 -6.09
N THR A 239 22.29 19.49 -4.92
CA THR A 239 22.73 18.09 -4.77
C THR A 239 21.84 17.22 -5.63
N MET A 240 22.43 16.28 -6.36
CA MET A 240 21.73 15.53 -7.40
C MET A 240 22.02 14.04 -7.26
N TYR A 241 21.02 13.21 -7.55
CA TYR A 241 21.16 11.75 -7.50
C TYR A 241 20.48 11.09 -8.68
N THR A 242 21.01 9.95 -9.11
CA THR A 242 20.34 9.07 -10.08
C THR A 242 20.27 7.64 -9.58
N ARG A 243 19.22 6.91 -9.96
CA ARG A 243 19.07 5.49 -9.66
C ARG A 243 18.18 4.81 -10.69
N LEU A 244 18.57 3.65 -11.20
CA LEU A 244 17.67 2.80 -11.99
C LEU A 244 16.97 1.84 -11.04
N VAL A 245 15.65 1.99 -10.93
CA VAL A 245 14.83 1.17 -10.02
C VAL A 245 13.38 1.15 -10.48
N ASP A 246 12.84 -0.06 -10.58
CA ASP A 246 11.44 -0.37 -10.83
C ASP A 246 11.07 -1.67 -10.11
N PHE A 247 9.81 -2.10 -10.19
CA PHE A 247 9.29 -3.26 -9.45
C PHE A 247 10.04 -4.57 -9.76
N ASP A 248 10.53 -4.72 -11.00
CA ASP A 248 11.21 -5.92 -11.43
C ASP A 248 12.68 -5.88 -11.02
N THR A 249 13.36 -4.75 -11.25
CA THR A 249 14.78 -4.59 -10.94
C THR A 249 15.07 -4.59 -9.44
N MET A 250 14.10 -4.21 -8.60
CA MET A 250 14.19 -4.36 -7.14
C MET A 250 14.04 -5.80 -6.64
N GLY A 251 13.59 -6.74 -7.48
CA GLY A 251 13.43 -8.15 -7.08
C GLY A 251 12.02 -8.54 -6.63
N CYS A 252 11.03 -7.65 -6.74
CA CYS A 252 9.69 -7.86 -6.22
C CYS A 252 8.78 -8.69 -7.15
N ASP A 253 9.27 -9.04 -8.35
CA ASP A 253 8.54 -9.88 -9.31
C ASP A 253 9.22 -11.24 -9.61
N PRO A 254 9.21 -12.18 -8.64
CA PRO A 254 9.80 -13.51 -8.85
C PRO A 254 8.92 -14.45 -9.67
N MET A 255 7.72 -14.02 -10.08
CA MET A 255 6.87 -14.78 -10.99
C MET A 255 7.44 -14.77 -12.41
N TRP A 256 8.10 -13.69 -12.81
CA TRP A 256 8.57 -13.51 -14.18
C TRP A 256 10.09 -13.48 -14.31
N PHE A 257 10.83 -13.18 -13.25
CA PHE A 257 12.29 -13.07 -13.31
C PHE A 257 12.98 -13.99 -12.32
N GLN A 258 14.25 -14.28 -12.60
CA GLN A 258 15.13 -14.99 -11.69
C GLN A 258 16.01 -13.95 -11.02
N TYR A 259 16.29 -14.13 -9.74
CA TYR A 259 17.16 -13.23 -8.97
C TYR A 259 18.30 -14.02 -8.32
N THR A 260 19.30 -13.32 -7.80
CA THR A 260 20.37 -13.89 -6.97
C THR A 260 21.07 -12.79 -6.17
N TYR A 261 21.45 -13.07 -4.92
CA TYR A 261 22.38 -12.21 -4.17
C TYR A 261 23.84 -12.60 -4.41
N ASP A 262 24.09 -13.79 -4.97
CA ASP A 262 25.42 -14.24 -5.27
C ASP A 262 25.94 -13.62 -6.56
N LYS A 263 27.24 -13.33 -6.58
CA LYS A 263 27.92 -12.85 -7.78
C LYS A 263 28.02 -13.97 -8.81
N LEU A 264 27.04 -14.04 -9.70
CA LEU A 264 26.99 -14.96 -10.82
C LEU A 264 27.36 -14.23 -12.12
N GLU A 265 28.36 -14.74 -12.84
CA GLU A 265 28.73 -14.20 -14.15
C GLU A 265 27.72 -14.64 -15.23
N GLN A 266 27.16 -13.68 -15.95
CA GLN A 266 26.36 -13.94 -17.13
C GLN A 266 27.21 -13.86 -18.42
N LYS A 267 27.23 -14.96 -19.18
CA LYS A 267 27.92 -15.04 -20.48
C LYS A 267 27.18 -14.37 -21.65
N LYS A 268 25.89 -14.08 -21.51
CA LYS A 268 25.07 -13.48 -22.59
C LYS A 268 25.03 -11.97 -22.43
N LYS A 269 25.28 -11.24 -23.53
CA LYS A 269 25.14 -9.78 -23.58
C LYS A 269 23.69 -9.35 -23.73
N GLY A 270 23.39 -8.10 -23.39
CA GLY A 270 22.04 -7.54 -23.39
C GLY A 270 21.38 -7.49 -24.77
N LYS A 271 22.19 -7.53 -25.84
CA LYS A 271 21.70 -7.69 -27.23
C LYS A 271 21.15 -9.08 -27.52
N ASN A 272 21.52 -10.08 -26.72
CA ASN A 272 20.98 -11.43 -26.83
C ASN A 272 19.70 -11.51 -25.99
N TYR A 273 18.56 -11.76 -26.64
CA TYR A 273 17.26 -11.91 -25.99
C TYR A 273 17.26 -12.89 -24.80
N PHE A 274 18.07 -13.97 -24.86
CA PHE A 274 18.14 -14.97 -23.79
C PHE A 274 18.89 -14.51 -22.53
N SER A 275 19.48 -13.30 -22.53
CA SER A 275 20.01 -12.68 -21.30
C SER A 275 18.91 -12.28 -20.31
N ASN A 276 17.67 -12.12 -20.78
CA ASN A 276 16.48 -11.90 -19.94
C ASN A 276 16.07 -13.12 -19.10
N TYR A 277 16.74 -14.26 -19.26
CA TYR A 277 16.43 -15.53 -18.57
C TYR A 277 17.52 -15.97 -17.60
N SER A 278 18.54 -15.15 -17.37
CA SER A 278 19.48 -15.38 -16.28
C SER A 278 18.95 -14.79 -14.98
N PRO A 279 19.51 -15.21 -13.84
CA PRO A 279 19.38 -14.48 -12.59
C PRO A 279 19.82 -13.02 -12.75
N TRP A 280 19.05 -12.10 -12.20
CA TRP A 280 19.37 -10.68 -12.03
C TRP A 280 19.96 -10.48 -10.64
N ALA A 281 21.03 -9.71 -10.53
CA ALA A 281 21.66 -9.46 -9.23
C ALA A 281 20.79 -8.61 -8.30
N LEU A 282 20.75 -9.01 -7.03
CA LEU A 282 20.19 -8.28 -5.90
C LEU A 282 21.27 -8.03 -4.84
N PRO A 283 21.12 -7.01 -3.97
CA PRO A 283 20.08 -5.98 -4.00
C PRO A 283 20.16 -5.10 -5.26
N ALA A 284 19.12 -4.32 -5.56
CA ALA A 284 19.18 -3.35 -6.65
C ALA A 284 20.28 -2.31 -6.43
N GLU A 285 20.65 -1.59 -7.49
CA GLU A 285 21.64 -0.52 -7.39
C GLU A 285 21.19 0.60 -6.45
N ASP A 286 22.15 1.19 -5.73
CA ASP A 286 21.90 2.30 -4.81
C ASP A 286 21.86 3.65 -5.57
N TRP A 287 21.49 4.71 -4.87
CA TRP A 287 21.56 6.07 -5.39
C TRP A 287 22.99 6.48 -5.71
N PHE A 288 23.21 6.91 -6.95
CA PHE A 288 24.48 7.48 -7.40
C PHE A 288 24.43 9.01 -7.32
N GLU A 289 25.26 9.61 -6.46
CA GLU A 289 25.40 11.07 -6.38
C GLU A 289 26.07 11.62 -7.64
N GLN A 290 25.43 12.61 -8.26
CA GLN A 290 25.91 13.25 -9.47
C GLN A 290 26.88 14.41 -9.14
N PRO A 291 27.91 14.65 -9.98
CA PRO A 291 28.81 15.79 -9.82
C PRO A 291 28.05 17.11 -9.68
N LYS A 292 28.50 17.99 -8.79
CA LYS A 292 27.90 19.32 -8.61
C LYS A 292 28.13 20.21 -9.84
N ILE A 293 27.12 20.98 -10.21
CA ILE A 293 27.27 22.07 -11.17
C ILE A 293 27.96 23.23 -10.46
N GLN A 294 29.14 23.62 -10.96
CA GLN A 294 29.83 24.80 -10.47
C GLN A 294 29.20 26.04 -11.09
N THR A 295 28.60 26.90 -10.27
CA THR A 295 28.09 28.20 -10.71
C THR A 295 29.05 29.31 -10.31
N GLU A 296 29.26 30.26 -11.22
CA GLU A 296 30.11 31.45 -11.01
C GLU A 296 29.31 32.71 -11.33
N GLY A 297 29.69 33.87 -10.78
CA GLY A 297 29.08 35.14 -11.13
C GLY A 297 27.56 35.15 -10.92
N LYS A 298 26.80 35.37 -12.01
CA LYS A 298 25.33 35.35 -12.02
C LYS A 298 24.72 33.96 -12.30
N GLY A 299 25.55 32.92 -12.31
CA GLY A 299 25.10 31.56 -12.57
C GLY A 299 24.21 31.03 -11.45
N ARG A 300 23.06 30.48 -11.83
CA ARG A 300 22.08 29.88 -10.92
C ARG A 300 21.54 28.61 -11.56
N ILE A 301 21.09 27.68 -10.73
CA ILE A 301 20.44 26.43 -11.14
C ILE A 301 19.01 26.39 -10.60
N SER A 302 18.11 25.74 -11.33
CA SER A 302 16.70 25.64 -11.00
C SER A 302 16.28 24.21 -10.67
N LYS A 303 15.08 24.05 -10.13
CA LYS A 303 14.44 22.74 -9.88
C LYS A 303 13.99 22.02 -11.17
N ILE A 304 14.07 22.68 -12.33
CA ILE A 304 13.65 22.10 -13.61
C ILE A 304 14.79 21.24 -14.15
N ILE A 305 14.61 19.93 -14.02
CA ILE A 305 15.57 18.91 -14.42
C ILE A 305 14.99 17.96 -15.46
N SER A 306 15.84 17.33 -16.24
CA SER A 306 15.42 16.33 -17.22
C SER A 306 16.45 15.23 -17.38
N ILE A 307 15.94 14.01 -17.57
CA ILE A 307 16.72 12.87 -18.05
C ILE A 307 16.05 12.33 -19.31
N ALA A 308 16.84 11.95 -20.32
CA ALA A 308 16.33 11.35 -21.54
C ALA A 308 17.29 10.30 -22.11
N GLN A 309 16.73 9.29 -22.76
CA GLN A 309 17.48 8.24 -23.46
C GLN A 309 18.26 8.82 -24.64
N ASN A 310 19.52 8.42 -24.80
CA ASN A 310 20.33 8.77 -25.97
C ASN A 310 21.01 7.55 -26.64
N GLY A 311 20.61 6.33 -26.27
CA GLY A 311 21.15 5.07 -26.79
C GLY A 311 20.78 3.85 -25.95
N GLN A 312 21.63 2.82 -25.96
CA GLN A 312 21.40 1.52 -25.30
C GLN A 312 22.15 1.37 -23.97
N GLY A 313 21.54 0.68 -23.00
CA GLY A 313 22.15 0.35 -21.72
C GLY A 313 22.05 1.45 -20.65
N ASN A 314 22.63 1.18 -19.47
CA ASN A 314 22.50 2.06 -18.30
C ASN A 314 23.20 3.43 -18.46
N GLY A 315 24.23 3.51 -19.29
CA GLY A 315 24.97 4.76 -19.51
C GLY A 315 24.36 5.69 -20.56
N ALA A 316 23.36 5.22 -21.31
CA ALA A 316 22.84 5.95 -22.47
C ALA A 316 21.71 6.92 -22.10
N ARG A 317 22.06 7.90 -21.27
CA ARG A 317 21.16 8.96 -20.81
C ARG A 317 21.87 10.30 -20.78
N ILE A 318 21.15 11.35 -21.18
CA ILE A 318 21.56 12.74 -20.99
C ILE A 318 20.82 13.31 -19.78
N LEU A 319 21.55 14.00 -18.90
CA LEU A 319 21.00 14.78 -17.79
C LEU A 319 21.01 16.26 -18.18
N ARG A 320 19.95 16.99 -17.81
CA ARG A 320 19.85 18.44 -17.99
C ARG A 320 19.33 19.12 -16.73
N VAL A 321 19.91 20.27 -16.40
CA VAL A 321 19.48 21.13 -15.30
C VAL A 321 19.35 22.55 -15.83
N ALA A 322 18.14 23.10 -15.78
CA ALA A 322 17.88 24.46 -16.25
C ALA A 322 18.53 25.49 -15.32
N GLY A 323 18.94 26.64 -15.88
CA GLY A 323 19.58 27.68 -15.10
C GLY A 323 20.10 28.85 -15.92
N THR A 324 21.06 29.55 -15.36
CA THR A 324 21.78 30.65 -15.99
C THR A 324 23.28 30.43 -15.97
N ASP A 325 23.98 31.00 -16.95
CA ASP A 325 25.43 31.05 -16.98
C ASP A 325 26.00 32.16 -16.07
N LYS A 326 27.33 32.29 -16.05
CA LYS A 326 28.04 33.33 -15.27
C LYS A 326 27.65 34.77 -15.61
N ASN A 327 27.12 35.01 -16.81
CA ASN A 327 26.68 36.33 -17.29
C ASN A 327 25.20 36.58 -17.03
N GLY A 328 24.44 35.55 -16.66
CA GLY A 328 23.00 35.58 -16.45
C GLY A 328 22.19 35.19 -17.69
N ASN A 329 22.82 34.66 -18.74
CA ASN A 329 22.11 34.15 -19.91
C ASN A 329 21.40 32.85 -19.55
N THR A 330 20.17 32.66 -20.05
CA THR A 330 19.37 31.46 -19.78
C THR A 330 19.81 30.27 -20.62
N GLY A 331 19.56 29.06 -20.11
CA GLY A 331 19.90 27.81 -20.79
C GLY A 331 19.85 26.63 -19.84
N PHE A 332 20.59 25.58 -20.15
CA PHE A 332 20.69 24.42 -19.27
C PHE A 332 22.11 23.86 -19.24
N TYR A 333 22.48 23.27 -18.11
CA TYR A 333 23.67 22.46 -17.96
C TYR A 333 23.34 21.04 -18.40
N GLU A 334 24.15 20.44 -19.26
CA GLU A 334 23.99 19.04 -19.70
C GLU A 334 25.26 18.22 -19.54
N LYS A 335 25.08 16.91 -19.37
CA LYS A 335 26.14 15.89 -19.42
C LYS A 335 25.55 14.49 -19.64
N SER A 336 26.36 13.53 -20.08
CA SER A 336 25.95 12.12 -19.99
C SER A 336 25.89 11.68 -18.54
N ILE A 337 25.04 10.71 -18.21
CA ILE A 337 24.77 10.30 -16.82
C ILE A 337 26.03 9.94 -16.02
N PHE A 338 27.06 9.37 -16.66
CA PHE A 338 28.32 8.99 -16.01
C PHE A 338 29.51 9.91 -16.29
N ASP A 339 29.32 10.98 -17.06
CA ASP A 339 30.37 11.99 -17.25
C ASP A 339 30.57 12.81 -15.97
N SER A 340 31.81 13.26 -15.73
CA SER A 340 32.16 14.05 -14.53
C SER A 340 31.87 15.55 -14.67
N GLU A 341 31.78 16.07 -15.89
CA GLU A 341 31.72 17.50 -16.17
C GLU A 341 30.38 17.91 -16.78
N TRP A 342 29.89 19.08 -16.37
CA TRP A 342 28.70 19.72 -16.91
C TRP A 342 29.07 20.80 -17.92
N LYS A 343 28.34 20.86 -19.04
CA LYS A 343 28.47 21.91 -20.04
C LYS A 343 27.21 22.77 -20.07
N PHE A 344 27.38 24.08 -20.00
CA PHE A 344 26.26 25.00 -20.23
C PHE A 344 25.94 25.13 -21.72
N VAL A 345 24.66 25.05 -22.06
CA VAL A 345 24.12 25.27 -23.40
C VAL A 345 23.14 26.44 -23.31
N GLU A 346 23.55 27.57 -23.89
CA GLU A 346 22.72 28.77 -23.95
C GLU A 346 21.50 28.53 -24.84
N LYS A 347 20.32 28.73 -24.27
CA LYS A 347 19.03 28.60 -24.93
C LYS A 347 18.04 29.52 -24.24
N GLU A 348 17.20 30.16 -25.02
CA GLU A 348 16.08 30.92 -24.47
C GLU A 348 15.12 29.95 -23.76
N ILE A 349 15.14 30.00 -22.44
CA ILE A 349 14.20 29.33 -21.56
C ILE A 349 13.61 30.34 -20.58
N PHE A 350 12.40 30.05 -20.12
CA PHE A 350 11.63 30.90 -19.22
C PHE A 350 11.73 30.32 -17.81
N LEU A 351 12.35 31.07 -16.91
CA LEU A 351 12.50 30.73 -15.50
C LEU A 351 11.94 31.87 -14.66
N GLU A 352 11.07 31.54 -13.73
CA GLU A 352 10.62 32.46 -12.69
C GLU A 352 11.59 32.42 -11.49
N GLU A 353 11.57 33.46 -10.66
CA GLU A 353 12.39 33.48 -9.44
C GLU A 353 12.09 32.27 -8.52
N SER A 354 10.85 31.77 -8.54
CA SER A 354 10.41 30.61 -7.77
C SER A 354 10.91 29.26 -8.32
N ASP A 355 11.52 29.24 -9.50
CA ASP A 355 12.10 28.03 -10.09
C ASP A 355 13.53 27.79 -9.63
N PHE A 356 14.27 28.86 -9.30
CA PHE A 356 15.64 28.75 -8.83
C PHE A 356 15.71 28.08 -7.47
N LEU A 357 16.76 27.29 -7.29
CA LEU A 357 17.01 26.59 -6.03
C LEU A 357 17.42 27.57 -4.93
N ASP A 358 17.01 27.25 -3.69
CA ASP A 358 17.28 28.05 -2.50
C ASP A 358 18.24 27.32 -1.58
N SER A 359 19.52 27.67 -1.70
CA SER A 359 20.61 27.07 -0.92
C SER A 359 20.50 27.25 0.60
N SER A 360 19.61 28.14 1.06
CA SER A 360 19.35 28.34 2.49
C SER A 360 18.47 27.24 3.10
N LYS A 361 17.70 26.50 2.27
CA LYS A 361 16.86 25.39 2.73
C LYS A 361 17.69 24.16 3.09
N SER A 362 17.19 23.37 4.03
CA SER A 362 17.74 22.05 4.31
C SER A 362 17.42 21.08 3.17
N GLU A 363 18.39 20.23 2.82
CA GLU A 363 18.18 19.05 1.96
C GLU A 363 18.04 17.76 2.79
N LEU A 364 18.10 17.87 4.12
CA LEU A 364 18.01 16.73 5.03
C LEU A 364 16.75 16.87 5.89
N GLY A 365 15.89 15.87 5.78
CA GLY A 365 14.68 15.70 6.57
C GLY A 365 14.90 14.90 7.86
N GLU A 366 13.77 14.62 8.51
CA GLU A 366 13.72 13.79 9.71
C GLU A 366 14.10 12.34 9.42
N GLU A 367 14.36 11.57 10.47
CA GLU A 367 14.63 10.13 10.34
C GLU A 367 13.39 9.41 9.82
N ALA A 368 13.56 8.67 8.71
CA ALA A 368 12.48 7.96 8.02
C ALA A 368 12.39 6.48 8.40
N GLU A 369 13.42 5.95 9.06
CA GLU A 369 13.54 4.53 9.38
C GLU A 369 13.08 4.21 10.80
N PHE A 370 12.56 3.01 10.97
CA PHE A 370 12.08 2.48 12.23
C PHE A 370 13.06 1.46 12.80
N SER A 371 13.04 1.38 14.13
CA SER A 371 13.67 0.30 14.88
C SER A 371 12.62 -0.42 15.72
N TYR A 372 12.71 -1.74 15.73
CA TYR A 372 11.82 -2.62 16.47
C TYR A 372 12.63 -3.53 17.40
N THR A 373 12.06 -3.88 18.54
CA THR A 373 12.62 -4.84 19.48
C THR A 373 11.53 -5.82 19.93
N GLY A 374 11.92 -7.03 20.31
CA GLY A 374 10.96 -8.04 20.71
C GLY A 374 11.58 -9.36 21.11
N ASN A 375 10.83 -10.46 20.92
CA ASN A 375 11.21 -11.78 21.37
C ASN A 375 11.04 -12.83 20.25
N LEU A 376 11.77 -13.94 20.39
CA LEU A 376 11.52 -15.14 19.61
C LEU A 376 10.33 -15.92 20.20
N ILE A 377 9.44 -16.40 19.33
CA ILE A 377 8.33 -17.29 19.65
C ILE A 377 8.62 -18.65 19.00
N ILE A 378 8.53 -19.73 19.77
CA ILE A 378 8.70 -21.11 19.30
C ILE A 378 7.45 -21.91 19.63
N ASN A 379 6.78 -22.45 18.61
CA ASN A 379 5.53 -23.19 18.77
C ASN A 379 4.53 -22.47 19.69
N GLU A 380 4.30 -21.17 19.43
CA GLU A 380 3.37 -20.29 20.17
C GLU A 380 3.80 -19.91 21.60
N SER A 381 4.96 -20.40 22.07
CA SER A 381 5.55 -20.00 23.35
C SER A 381 6.63 -18.94 23.15
N THR A 382 6.42 -17.76 23.74
CA THR A 382 7.43 -16.70 23.83
C THR A 382 8.64 -17.19 24.62
N LYS A 383 9.83 -16.97 24.08
CA LYS A 383 11.11 -17.25 24.74
C LYS A 383 11.69 -15.96 25.26
N GLU A 384 11.40 -15.63 26.52
CA GLU A 384 11.77 -14.34 27.13
C GLU A 384 13.29 -14.08 27.14
N ASN A 385 14.10 -15.14 27.23
CA ASN A 385 15.57 -15.03 27.20
C ASN A 385 16.10 -14.65 25.81
N PHE A 386 15.32 -14.86 24.75
CA PHE A 386 15.74 -14.60 23.37
C PHE A 386 15.18 -13.27 22.89
N LYS A 387 16.00 -12.22 22.99
CA LYS A 387 15.64 -10.87 22.54
C LYS A 387 16.09 -10.66 21.10
N CYS A 388 15.23 -10.08 20.29
CA CYS A 388 15.55 -9.72 18.91
C CYS A 388 15.37 -8.21 18.67
N ALA A 389 16.13 -7.69 17.71
CA ALA A 389 16.06 -6.30 17.26
C ALA A 389 16.14 -6.23 15.73
N LEU A 390 15.43 -5.28 15.15
CA LEU A 390 15.47 -4.98 13.73
C LEU A 390 15.58 -3.46 13.56
N LYS A 391 16.63 -3.00 12.88
CA LYS A 391 16.95 -1.58 12.69
C LYS A 391 17.02 -1.24 11.20
N GLY A 392 16.76 0.03 10.87
CA GLY A 392 16.84 0.52 9.49
C GLY A 392 15.65 0.11 8.62
N VAL A 393 14.46 -0.07 9.21
CA VAL A 393 13.26 -0.48 8.45
C VAL A 393 12.56 0.75 7.90
N SER A 394 12.43 0.89 6.59
CA SER A 394 11.71 2.03 6.00
C SER A 394 10.23 1.74 5.71
N LEU A 395 9.81 0.47 5.73
CA LEU A 395 8.47 0.00 5.35
C LEU A 395 8.12 0.30 3.89
N MET A 396 9.13 0.30 3.03
CA MET A 396 9.04 0.57 1.60
C MET A 396 8.99 -0.75 0.81
N SER A 397 8.92 -0.69 -0.53
CA SER A 397 8.86 -1.88 -1.38
C SER A 397 10.16 -2.69 -1.39
N GLU A 398 11.28 -2.08 -1.01
CA GLU A 398 12.56 -2.72 -0.75
C GLU A 398 13.18 -2.10 0.51
N ASP A 399 13.93 -2.91 1.26
CA ASP A 399 14.58 -2.48 2.50
C ASP A 399 15.94 -3.18 2.66
N LYS A 400 16.84 -2.56 3.45
CA LYS A 400 18.08 -3.16 3.93
C LYS A 400 18.16 -2.97 5.45
N CYS A 401 17.77 -4.00 6.18
CA CYS A 401 17.64 -3.93 7.62
C CYS A 401 18.79 -4.68 8.32
N PHE A 402 19.14 -4.23 9.53
CA PHE A 402 20.06 -4.94 10.39
C PHE A 402 19.29 -5.70 11.47
N PHE A 403 19.44 -7.02 11.51
CA PHE A 403 18.78 -7.91 12.46
C PHE A 403 19.76 -8.46 13.48
N GLU A 404 19.33 -8.52 14.74
CA GLU A 404 20.07 -9.10 15.85
C GLU A 404 19.17 -10.01 16.68
N ILE A 405 19.72 -11.10 17.19
CA ILE A 405 19.12 -11.95 18.23
C ILE A 405 20.16 -12.35 19.26
N THR A 406 19.79 -12.30 20.54
CA THR A 406 20.65 -12.65 21.68
C THR A 406 19.91 -13.49 22.72
N ASP A 407 20.62 -14.40 23.38
CA ASP A 407 20.16 -15.09 24.60
C ASP A 407 20.63 -14.41 25.90
N GLY A 408 21.30 -13.26 25.78
CA GLY A 408 21.94 -12.52 26.88
C GLY A 408 23.45 -12.78 27.03
N GLU A 409 23.96 -13.90 26.50
CA GLU A 409 25.38 -14.25 26.54
C GLU A 409 26.02 -14.21 25.15
N GLN A 410 25.27 -14.64 24.13
CA GLN A 410 25.68 -14.77 22.74
C GLN A 410 24.76 -13.91 21.87
N THR A 411 25.31 -13.37 20.77
CA THR A 411 24.55 -12.55 19.83
C THR A 411 24.84 -12.99 18.40
N PHE A 412 23.78 -13.24 17.63
CA PHE A 412 23.84 -13.42 16.19
C PHE A 412 23.32 -12.17 15.51
N SER A 413 24.01 -11.71 14.46
CA SER A 413 23.59 -10.57 13.65
C SER A 413 23.66 -10.88 12.17
N CYS A 414 22.75 -10.32 11.39
CA CYS A 414 22.75 -10.44 9.93
C CYS A 414 22.11 -9.22 9.27
N THR A 415 22.38 -9.05 7.98
CA THR A 415 21.63 -8.12 7.15
C THR A 415 20.42 -8.85 6.57
N LEU A 416 19.26 -8.23 6.63
CA LEU A 416 18.04 -8.71 5.98
C LEU A 416 17.68 -7.79 4.82
N PHE A 417 17.23 -8.39 3.73
CA PHE A 417 16.70 -7.69 2.56
C PHE A 417 15.21 -8.00 2.39
N PRO A 418 14.31 -7.25 3.03
CA PRO A 418 12.88 -7.32 2.76
C PRO A 418 12.55 -6.77 1.37
N LEU A 419 11.81 -7.55 0.59
CA LEU A 419 11.28 -7.18 -0.72
C LEU A 419 9.78 -7.40 -0.71
N GLU A 420 9.02 -6.39 -1.10
CA GLU A 420 7.57 -6.44 -1.07
C GLU A 420 7.04 -7.54 -1.99
N LYS A 421 6.13 -8.35 -1.46
CA LYS A 421 5.40 -9.32 -2.26
C LYS A 421 4.45 -8.59 -3.20
N TRP A 422 4.47 -8.96 -4.47
CA TRP A 422 3.45 -8.49 -5.41
C TRP A 422 2.05 -8.88 -4.93
N THR A 423 1.19 -7.87 -4.73
CA THR A 423 -0.23 -8.03 -4.41
C THR A 423 -1.09 -7.43 -5.52
N TYR A 424 -2.23 -8.06 -5.81
CA TYR A 424 -3.18 -7.63 -6.85
C TYR A 424 -4.39 -6.80 -6.34
N PRO A 425 -4.76 -6.74 -5.05
CA PRO A 425 -5.77 -5.79 -4.57
C PRO A 425 -5.23 -4.37 -4.53
N LYS A 426 -6.11 -3.39 -4.80
CA LYS A 426 -5.77 -1.99 -4.56
C LYS A 426 -5.57 -1.74 -3.06
N ARG A 427 -4.52 -1.03 -2.71
CA ARG A 427 -4.20 -0.60 -1.33
C ARG A 427 -3.94 0.91 -1.33
N LYS A 428 -3.98 1.52 -0.14
CA LYS A 428 -3.75 2.96 0.00
C LYS A 428 -2.31 3.25 0.39
N ASN A 429 -1.92 2.91 1.62
CA ASN A 429 -0.57 3.15 2.14
C ASN A 429 -0.15 2.04 3.12
N PRO A 430 0.08 0.80 2.63
CA PRO A 430 0.39 -0.34 3.46
C PRO A 430 1.65 -0.09 4.29
N GLY A 431 1.62 -0.56 5.54
CA GLY A 431 2.56 -0.27 6.61
C GLY A 431 2.16 0.93 7.47
N PHE A 432 1.40 1.88 6.91
CA PHE A 432 1.05 3.16 7.56
C PHE A 432 -0.46 3.34 7.76
N ASP A 433 -1.30 2.67 6.96
CA ASP A 433 -2.76 2.77 6.99
C ASP A 433 -3.45 1.69 7.85
N GLY A 434 -2.68 0.94 8.63
CA GLY A 434 -3.16 -0.19 9.44
C GLY A 434 -3.24 -1.52 8.68
N THR A 435 -2.94 -1.54 7.37
CA THR A 435 -2.68 -2.80 6.67
C THR A 435 -1.18 -3.10 6.68
N PRO A 436 -0.75 -4.35 6.88
CA PRO A 436 0.68 -4.68 6.83
C PRO A 436 1.20 -4.65 5.38
N ARG A 437 2.47 -4.25 5.22
CA ARG A 437 3.23 -4.57 4.01
C ARG A 437 3.81 -5.96 4.16
N ASN A 438 3.65 -6.81 3.14
CA ASN A 438 4.11 -8.19 3.14
C ASN A 438 5.44 -8.31 2.41
N TYR A 439 6.40 -9.05 2.98
CA TYR A 439 7.76 -9.16 2.45
C TYR A 439 8.19 -10.61 2.21
N PHE A 440 8.88 -10.84 1.10
CA PHE A 440 9.92 -11.87 1.05
C PHE A 440 11.19 -11.33 1.71
N ILE A 441 11.93 -12.18 2.40
CA ILE A 441 13.15 -11.75 3.09
C ILE A 441 14.28 -12.73 2.77
N THR A 442 15.42 -12.19 2.37
CA THR A 442 16.69 -12.89 2.21
C THR A 442 17.69 -12.38 3.24
N ALA A 443 18.53 -13.25 3.81
CA ALA A 443 19.55 -12.86 4.78
C ALA A 443 20.96 -12.94 4.19
N GLU A 444 21.82 -12.04 4.63
CA GLU A 444 23.26 -12.02 4.38
C GLU A 444 24.01 -12.07 5.71
N PHE A 445 24.86 -13.08 5.88
CA PHE A 445 25.72 -13.29 7.04
C PHE A 445 26.87 -14.24 6.71
N ASN A 446 27.88 -14.30 7.58
CA ASN A 446 28.98 -15.23 7.44
C ASN A 446 28.62 -16.59 8.05
N GLU A 447 28.39 -17.62 7.23
CA GLU A 447 28.00 -18.95 7.74
C GLU A 447 29.04 -19.58 8.68
N SER A 448 30.32 -19.23 8.55
CA SER A 448 31.37 -19.77 9.44
C SER A 448 31.25 -19.29 10.89
N GLU A 449 30.58 -18.16 11.13
CA GLU A 449 30.34 -17.63 12.48
C GLU A 449 29.34 -18.46 13.28
N LEU A 450 28.51 -19.27 12.59
CA LEU A 450 27.55 -20.14 13.27
C LEU A 450 28.21 -21.20 14.16
N GLU A 451 29.48 -21.54 13.90
CA GLU A 451 30.24 -22.50 14.71
C GLU A 451 30.75 -21.91 16.03
N ASN A 452 30.70 -20.58 16.21
CA ASN A 452 31.12 -19.91 17.44
C ASN A 452 30.07 -20.01 18.56
N TYR A 453 28.82 -20.33 18.22
CA TYR A 453 27.74 -20.44 19.19
C TYR A 453 27.74 -21.79 19.89
N SER A 454 27.07 -21.88 21.04
CA SER A 454 26.93 -23.13 21.78
C SER A 454 25.55 -23.28 22.43
N GLY A 455 25.28 -24.47 22.97
CA GLY A 455 24.06 -24.75 23.73
C GLY A 455 22.76 -24.64 22.93
N GLU A 456 21.70 -24.15 23.60
CA GLU A 456 20.38 -23.97 22.99
C GLU A 456 20.39 -22.89 21.90
N PHE A 457 21.18 -21.82 22.09
CA PHE A 457 21.32 -20.74 21.12
C PHE A 457 21.82 -21.26 19.78
N LYS A 458 22.93 -22.03 19.74
CA LYS A 458 23.42 -22.65 18.49
C LYS A 458 22.35 -23.50 17.82
N LYS A 459 21.62 -24.33 18.58
CA LYS A 459 20.59 -25.20 18.02
C LYS A 459 19.49 -24.40 17.33
N ILE A 460 19.07 -23.27 17.91
CA ILE A 460 18.06 -22.39 17.34
C ILE A 460 18.60 -21.67 16.10
N ILE A 461 19.78 -21.07 16.19
CA ILE A 461 20.38 -20.35 15.07
C ILE A 461 20.67 -21.29 13.89
N ASP A 462 21.20 -22.49 14.14
CA ASP A 462 21.43 -23.48 13.08
C ASP A 462 20.11 -23.92 12.41
N ASP A 463 19.03 -24.11 13.17
CA ASP A 463 17.74 -24.52 12.60
C ASP A 463 17.08 -23.42 11.75
N ILE A 464 17.36 -22.15 12.06
CA ILE A 464 16.81 -20.99 11.35
C ILE A 464 17.68 -20.58 10.16
N PHE A 465 19.00 -20.46 10.36
CA PHE A 465 19.92 -19.79 9.43
C PHE A 465 20.90 -20.72 8.72
N LYS A 466 21.14 -21.96 9.15
CA LYS A 466 22.13 -22.81 8.49
C LYS A 466 21.78 -23.10 7.03
N ASN A 467 22.73 -22.90 6.12
CA ASN A 467 22.55 -22.99 4.67
C ASN A 467 21.50 -22.00 4.12
N LYS A 468 21.29 -20.86 4.79
CA LYS A 468 20.33 -19.82 4.38
C LYS A 468 20.99 -18.50 4.00
N ASN A 469 22.32 -18.39 4.06
CA ASN A 469 23.00 -17.21 3.56
C ASN A 469 22.71 -17.05 2.06
N HIS A 470 22.19 -15.89 1.65
CA HIS A 470 21.76 -15.60 0.28
C HIS A 470 20.69 -16.53 -0.32
N SER A 471 20.08 -17.40 0.49
CA SER A 471 18.96 -18.23 0.05
C SER A 471 17.75 -17.34 -0.21
N LEU A 472 17.43 -17.12 -1.50
CA LEU A 472 16.34 -16.24 -1.92
C LEU A 472 15.04 -16.56 -1.21
N PHE A 473 14.47 -15.52 -0.60
CA PHE A 473 13.14 -15.56 0.03
C PHE A 473 13.01 -16.69 1.06
N ALA A 474 14.11 -17.00 1.76
CA ALA A 474 14.14 -18.02 2.81
C ALA A 474 13.15 -17.74 3.93
N PHE A 475 12.81 -16.46 4.14
CA PHE A 475 11.90 -16.01 5.18
C PHE A 475 10.78 -15.16 4.58
N THR A 476 9.71 -15.01 5.35
CA THR A 476 8.64 -14.06 5.04
C THR A 476 8.44 -13.13 6.20
N GLY A 477 8.06 -11.89 5.94
CA GLY A 477 7.67 -10.98 7.00
C GLY A 477 6.44 -10.17 6.65
N GLU A 478 5.94 -9.50 7.66
CA GLU A 478 4.97 -8.43 7.53
C GLU A 478 5.33 -7.29 8.46
N GLY A 479 5.07 -6.05 8.03
CA GLY A 479 5.47 -4.86 8.77
C GLY A 479 4.43 -3.75 8.73
N THR A 480 4.31 -3.07 9.87
CA THR A 480 3.63 -1.78 10.04
C THR A 480 4.54 -0.85 10.82
N LYS A 481 4.18 0.44 10.90
CA LYS A 481 4.90 1.40 11.75
C LYS A 481 4.91 1.03 13.24
N GLU A 482 4.09 0.08 13.69
CA GLU A 482 4.00 -0.32 15.09
C GLU A 482 4.73 -1.64 15.38
N TYR A 483 4.77 -2.55 14.40
CA TYR A 483 5.37 -3.87 14.55
C TYR A 483 6.01 -4.42 13.26
N PHE A 484 6.94 -5.35 13.43
CA PHE A 484 7.49 -6.16 12.35
C PHE A 484 7.54 -7.63 12.78
N GLU A 485 7.02 -8.50 11.92
CA GLU A 485 7.03 -9.96 12.12
C GLU A 485 7.89 -10.62 11.05
N ILE A 486 8.69 -11.63 11.45
CA ILE A 486 9.41 -12.52 10.55
C ILE A 486 9.05 -13.97 10.87
N GLY A 487 8.46 -14.67 9.91
CA GLY A 487 8.12 -16.10 10.00
C GLY A 487 9.12 -16.99 9.26
N ILE A 488 9.46 -18.15 9.86
CA ILE A 488 10.45 -19.11 9.37
C ILE A 488 9.82 -20.51 9.20
N ASN A 489 10.26 -21.27 8.19
CA ASN A 489 9.82 -22.64 7.85
C ASN A 489 8.36 -22.77 7.38
N ILE A 490 8.06 -22.14 6.25
CA ILE A 490 6.71 -22.10 5.68
C ILE A 490 6.60 -23.07 4.50
N LYS A 491 5.87 -24.17 4.70
CA LYS A 491 4.95 -24.66 3.66
C LYS A 491 3.59 -24.10 4.06
N ARG A 492 3.12 -22.98 3.50
CA ARG A 492 1.77 -22.45 3.80
C ARG A 492 0.77 -23.52 3.34
N PRO A 493 0.17 -24.31 4.24
CA PRO A 493 -0.86 -25.24 3.84
C PRO A 493 -2.14 -24.44 3.58
N LYS A 494 -3.05 -25.02 2.80
CA LYS A 494 -4.39 -24.46 2.52
C LYS A 494 -5.11 -24.10 3.83
N LEU A 495 -5.01 -22.84 4.26
CA LEU A 495 -5.74 -22.24 5.37
C LEU A 495 -7.20 -22.10 4.94
N LEU A 496 -8.00 -23.11 5.27
CA LEU A 496 -9.45 -23.07 5.16
C LEU A 496 -9.99 -23.62 6.47
N LYS A 497 -10.44 -22.72 7.35
CA LYS A 497 -11.83 -22.67 7.87
C LYS A 497 -12.04 -21.85 9.15
N LYS A 498 -11.03 -21.26 9.80
CA LYS A 498 -11.23 -20.62 11.12
C LYS A 498 -10.44 -19.32 11.26
N PRO A 499 -11.06 -18.20 11.68
CA PRO A 499 -10.40 -16.90 11.88
C PRO A 499 -9.41 -16.86 13.06
N PHE A 500 -8.98 -18.03 13.57
CA PHE A 500 -8.11 -18.15 14.73
C PHE A 500 -7.09 -19.29 14.65
N SER A 501 -7.08 -20.14 13.60
CA SER A 501 -6.07 -21.20 13.51
C SER A 501 -5.13 -20.96 12.33
N SER A 502 -4.01 -20.29 12.57
CA SER A 502 -2.82 -20.50 11.76
C SER A 502 -2.23 -21.85 12.15
N LYS A 503 -1.71 -22.66 11.21
CA LYS A 503 -0.72 -23.65 11.63
C LYS A 503 0.51 -22.85 12.04
N PRO A 504 1.04 -22.99 13.25
CA PRO A 504 2.09 -22.10 13.72
C PRO A 504 3.34 -22.27 12.86
N SER A 505 3.90 -21.15 12.43
CA SER A 505 5.31 -21.10 12.05
C SER A 505 6.12 -21.64 13.23
N LYS A 506 7.07 -22.53 12.96
CA LYS A 506 7.89 -23.13 14.04
C LYS A 506 8.64 -22.04 14.83
N TYR A 507 9.08 -20.99 14.13
CA TYR A 507 9.70 -19.80 14.70
C TYR A 507 9.06 -18.54 14.14
N ILE A 508 8.82 -17.58 15.04
CA ILE A 508 8.37 -16.23 14.71
C ILE A 508 9.23 -15.24 15.49
N PHE A 509 9.84 -14.28 14.81
CA PHE A 509 10.36 -13.09 15.47
C PHE A 509 9.28 -12.02 15.45
N MET A 510 8.78 -11.64 16.62
CA MET A 510 7.75 -10.61 16.75
C MET A 510 8.35 -9.41 17.48
N MET A 511 8.32 -8.24 16.84
CA MET A 511 9.00 -7.04 17.31
C MET A 511 8.08 -5.82 17.20
N THR A 512 8.12 -4.89 18.15
CA THR A 512 7.41 -3.60 18.10
C THR A 512 8.33 -2.43 18.39
N ARG A 513 7.84 -1.21 18.13
CA ARG A 513 8.58 0.02 18.45
C ARG A 513 8.81 0.26 19.93
N GLN A 514 7.89 -0.21 20.78
CA GLN A 514 7.97 -0.03 22.23
C GLN A 514 8.58 -1.25 22.94
N GLY A 515 8.89 -2.32 22.19
CA GLY A 515 9.14 -3.63 22.74
C GLY A 515 7.83 -4.33 23.09
N ILE A 516 7.89 -5.65 23.21
CA ILE A 516 6.77 -6.50 23.61
C ILE A 516 7.15 -7.24 24.88
N GLU A 517 6.32 -7.13 25.92
CA GLU A 517 6.25 -8.13 26.99
C GLU A 517 5.25 -9.25 26.62
N ASP A 518 4.05 -8.90 26.10
CA ASP A 518 2.99 -9.83 25.67
C ASP A 518 2.62 -9.69 24.18
N ILE A 519 2.48 -10.81 23.46
CA ILE A 519 2.21 -10.85 22.00
C ILE A 519 0.99 -9.96 21.66
N PRO A 520 1.18 -8.83 20.95
CA PRO A 520 0.05 -8.08 20.43
C PRO A 520 -0.64 -8.96 19.40
N LYS A 521 -1.95 -9.15 19.52
CA LYS A 521 -2.69 -9.85 18.49
C LYS A 521 -2.63 -8.97 17.24
N ILE A 522 -2.02 -9.47 16.16
CA ILE A 522 -1.93 -8.86 14.81
C ILE A 522 -3.24 -8.15 14.40
N SER A 523 -4.34 -8.71 14.90
CA SER A 523 -5.70 -8.26 14.74
C SER A 523 -5.99 -6.84 15.28
N GLU A 524 -5.29 -6.32 16.29
CA GLU A 524 -5.52 -4.94 16.77
C GLU A 524 -5.13 -3.86 15.74
N PHE A 525 -4.11 -4.12 14.92
CA PHE A 525 -3.63 -3.17 13.90
C PHE A 525 -4.50 -3.18 12.63
N ALA A 526 -5.25 -4.25 12.39
CA ALA A 526 -6.08 -4.46 11.20
C ALA A 526 -7.36 -3.58 11.15
N LEU A 527 -7.63 -2.78 12.18
CA LEU A 527 -8.88 -2.01 12.37
C LEU A 527 -8.62 -0.50 12.54
N PRO A 528 -8.10 0.18 11.51
CA PRO A 528 -7.67 1.58 11.62
C PRO A 528 -8.79 2.55 12.01
N LEU A 529 -10.05 2.22 11.68
CA LEU A 529 -11.21 3.07 11.99
C LEU A 529 -11.67 2.94 13.43
N LEU A 530 -11.26 1.89 14.15
CA LEU A 530 -11.73 1.61 15.50
C LEU A 530 -11.32 2.68 16.52
N LYS A 531 -10.18 3.34 16.31
CA LYS A 531 -9.71 4.45 17.15
C LYS A 531 -10.72 5.60 17.21
N ASP A 532 -11.46 5.83 16.13
CA ASP A 532 -12.39 6.96 16.01
C ASP A 532 -13.71 6.69 16.74
N PHE A 533 -13.99 5.44 17.13
CA PHE A 533 -15.22 5.09 17.84
C PHE A 533 -15.35 5.77 19.22
N LYS A 534 -14.21 6.13 19.83
CA LYS A 534 -14.13 6.88 21.10
C LYS A 534 -14.04 8.40 20.91
N ASN A 535 -14.15 8.91 19.69
CA ASN A 535 -14.07 10.34 19.41
C ASN A 535 -15.20 11.09 20.15
N GLU A 536 -14.84 12.13 20.90
CA GLU A 536 -15.78 12.95 21.68
C GLU A 536 -16.89 13.56 20.81
N ASN A 537 -16.64 13.76 19.52
CA ASN A 537 -17.65 14.25 18.59
C ASN A 537 -18.77 13.24 18.29
N LEU A 538 -18.61 11.99 18.69
CA LEU A 538 -19.62 10.95 18.58
C LEU A 538 -20.41 10.76 19.88
N LEU A 539 -19.98 11.36 20.99
CA LEU A 539 -20.47 11.02 22.33
C LEU A 539 -21.33 12.14 22.93
N LEU A 540 -22.39 11.72 23.61
CA LEU A 540 -23.14 12.49 24.59
C LEU A 540 -22.82 11.96 25.99
N GLU A 541 -22.87 12.83 26.98
CA GLU A 541 -22.69 12.50 28.39
C GLU A 541 -23.87 11.65 28.89
N GLN A 542 -23.55 10.48 29.46
CA GLN A 542 -24.53 9.48 29.93
C GLN A 542 -25.27 10.00 31.16
N GLY A 543 -26.58 9.74 31.26
CA GLY A 543 -27.41 10.18 32.38
C GLY A 543 -27.65 11.70 32.45
N ARG A 544 -27.04 12.49 31.55
CA ARG A 544 -27.25 13.93 31.48
C ARG A 544 -28.64 14.25 30.92
N THR A 545 -29.28 15.25 31.52
CA THR A 545 -30.48 15.90 31.00
C THR A 545 -30.10 16.99 30.01
N TYR A 546 -30.67 16.93 28.81
CA TYR A 546 -30.51 17.91 27.74
C TYR A 546 -31.77 18.76 27.61
N SER A 547 -31.59 20.05 27.35
CA SER A 547 -32.70 20.96 27.09
C SER A 547 -32.98 21.09 25.59
N ILE A 548 -34.19 21.50 25.21
CA ILE A 548 -34.54 21.72 23.80
C ILE A 548 -33.65 22.75 23.08
N GLN A 549 -32.98 23.65 23.82
CA GLN A 549 -31.99 24.59 23.26
C GLN A 549 -30.76 23.87 22.69
N GLU A 550 -30.48 22.66 23.17
CA GLU A 550 -29.35 21.82 22.74
C GLU A 550 -29.73 20.83 21.62
N ARG A 551 -30.94 20.93 21.06
CA ARG A 551 -31.44 20.04 19.99
C ARG A 551 -30.47 19.94 18.82
N SER A 552 -29.93 21.07 18.33
CA SER A 552 -28.98 21.08 17.22
C SER A 552 -27.65 20.39 17.57
N PHE A 553 -27.21 20.49 18.82
CA PHE A 553 -26.03 19.78 19.31
C PHE A 553 -26.25 18.27 19.31
N VAL A 554 -27.37 17.79 19.85
CA VAL A 554 -27.75 16.36 19.82
C VAL A 554 -27.89 15.85 18.38
N GLN A 555 -28.56 16.62 17.51
CA GLN A 555 -28.71 16.27 16.09
C GLN A 555 -27.36 16.16 15.37
N ASN A 556 -26.42 17.05 15.67
CA ASN A 556 -25.07 16.97 15.13
C ASN A 556 -24.38 15.66 15.57
N ARG A 557 -24.49 15.26 16.84
CA ARG A 557 -23.95 13.98 17.33
C ARG A 557 -24.57 12.77 16.64
N ILE A 558 -25.88 12.80 16.36
CA ILE A 558 -26.56 11.75 15.56
C ILE A 558 -25.96 11.68 14.15
N ASN A 559 -25.81 12.84 13.50
CA ASN A 559 -25.28 12.90 12.13
C ASN A 559 -23.83 12.40 12.05
N GLU A 560 -22.97 12.74 13.01
CA GLU A 560 -21.59 12.25 13.07
C GLU A 560 -21.53 10.73 13.29
N ASN A 561 -22.41 10.16 14.13
CA ASN A 561 -22.52 8.70 14.27
C ASN A 561 -23.00 8.02 12.97
N LYS A 562 -23.97 8.61 12.25
CA LYS A 562 -24.44 8.10 10.94
C LYS A 562 -23.32 8.11 9.90
N LYS A 563 -22.54 9.20 9.80
CA LYS A 563 -21.37 9.29 8.91
C LYS A 563 -20.31 8.22 9.25
N TYR A 564 -20.00 8.06 10.53
CA TYR A 564 -19.02 7.06 10.96
C TYR A 564 -19.50 5.62 10.69
N ARG A 565 -20.80 5.35 10.87
CA ARG A 565 -21.42 4.07 10.49
C ARG A 565 -21.35 3.81 8.98
N GLU A 566 -21.60 4.81 8.14
CA GLU A 566 -21.46 4.69 6.69
C GLU A 566 -20.01 4.43 6.29
N LEU A 567 -19.05 5.09 6.93
CA LEU A 567 -17.61 4.85 6.71
C LEU A 567 -17.22 3.40 7.00
N LEU A 568 -17.67 2.84 8.13
CA LEU A 568 -17.42 1.43 8.48
C LEU A 568 -18.04 0.47 7.46
N ASN A 569 -19.28 0.72 7.01
CA ASN A 569 -19.93 -0.13 6.01
C ASN A 569 -19.25 -0.06 4.64
N SER A 570 -18.86 1.13 4.21
CA SER A 570 -18.14 1.33 2.96
C SER A 570 -16.80 0.58 2.94
N ASP A 571 -16.05 0.61 4.05
CA ASP A 571 -14.82 -0.17 4.21
C ASP A 571 -15.10 -1.68 4.14
N LEU A 572 -16.15 -2.17 4.80
CA LEU A 572 -16.54 -3.59 4.72
C LEU A 572 -16.90 -4.04 3.30
N GLU A 573 -17.69 -3.24 2.57
CA GLU A 573 -18.08 -3.54 1.20
C GLU A 573 -16.88 -3.58 0.26
N GLN A 574 -15.97 -2.60 0.38
CA GLN A 574 -14.74 -2.54 -0.40
C GLN A 574 -13.88 -3.79 -0.17
N PHE A 575 -13.66 -4.18 1.08
CA PHE A 575 -12.85 -5.36 1.41
C PHE A 575 -13.50 -6.68 0.94
N GLU A 576 -14.83 -6.81 0.99
CA GLU A 576 -15.52 -7.97 0.42
C GLU A 576 -15.38 -8.06 -1.11
N GLU A 577 -15.39 -6.93 -1.82
CA GLU A 577 -15.10 -6.91 -3.26
C GLU A 577 -13.65 -7.34 -3.55
N LEU A 578 -12.68 -6.83 -2.77
CA LEU A 578 -11.29 -7.25 -2.87
C LEU A 578 -11.13 -8.75 -2.65
N LYS A 579 -11.84 -9.33 -1.67
CA LYS A 579 -11.85 -10.79 -1.41
C LYS A 579 -12.37 -11.59 -2.59
N LYS A 580 -13.44 -11.14 -3.26
CA LYS A 580 -13.98 -11.81 -4.45
C LYS A 580 -12.96 -11.80 -5.59
N THR A 581 -12.39 -10.63 -5.88
CA THR A 581 -11.33 -10.47 -6.89
C THR A 581 -10.14 -11.38 -6.59
N ALA A 582 -9.72 -11.42 -5.33
CA ALA A 582 -8.66 -12.29 -4.84
C ALA A 582 -8.91 -13.76 -5.09
N ARG A 583 -10.14 -14.21 -4.80
CA ARG A 583 -10.55 -15.58 -5.05
C ARG A 583 -10.49 -15.92 -6.53
N HIS A 584 -11.05 -15.08 -7.39
CA HIS A 584 -11.10 -15.34 -8.82
C HIS A 584 -9.70 -15.46 -9.44
N THR A 585 -8.79 -14.54 -9.13
CA THR A 585 -7.40 -14.55 -9.62
C THR A 585 -6.65 -15.81 -9.19
N ARG A 586 -6.76 -16.19 -7.90
CA ARG A 586 -6.13 -17.41 -7.36
C ARG A 586 -6.64 -18.67 -8.08
N TRP A 587 -7.95 -18.77 -8.31
CA TRP A 587 -8.54 -19.91 -8.99
C TRP A 587 -8.10 -20.00 -10.46
N GLY A 588 -8.11 -18.88 -11.18
CA GLY A 588 -7.63 -18.81 -12.57
C GLY A 588 -6.18 -19.28 -12.70
N TYR A 589 -5.31 -18.83 -11.79
CA TYR A 589 -3.93 -19.27 -11.76
C TYR A 589 -3.75 -20.74 -11.37
N SER A 590 -4.52 -21.23 -10.38
CA SER A 590 -4.43 -22.63 -9.96
C SER A 590 -4.76 -23.59 -11.11
N ALA A 591 -5.69 -23.19 -11.99
CA ALA A 591 -5.98 -23.94 -13.20
C ALA A 591 -4.82 -23.92 -14.21
N LEU A 592 -4.20 -22.75 -14.44
CA LEU A 592 -3.01 -22.61 -15.29
C LEU A 592 -1.82 -23.44 -14.76
N ASP A 593 -1.55 -23.39 -13.46
CA ASP A 593 -0.47 -24.13 -12.80
C ASP A 593 -0.67 -25.65 -12.89
N PHE A 594 -1.91 -26.12 -12.69
CA PHE A 594 -2.25 -27.52 -12.91
C PHE A 594 -1.97 -27.95 -14.35
N ILE A 595 -2.42 -27.17 -15.35
CA ILE A 595 -2.19 -27.44 -16.77
C ILE A 595 -0.69 -27.49 -17.09
N THR A 596 0.09 -26.52 -16.61
CA THR A 596 1.55 -26.46 -16.87
C THR A 596 2.32 -27.59 -16.17
N THR A 597 1.83 -28.06 -15.02
CA THR A 597 2.42 -29.19 -14.30
C THR A 597 2.15 -30.52 -14.99
N ILE A 598 0.91 -30.82 -15.39
CA ILE A 598 0.57 -32.08 -16.07
C ILE A 598 1.20 -32.18 -17.47
N THR A 599 1.45 -31.05 -18.12
CA THR A 599 2.11 -30.98 -19.44
C THR A 599 3.64 -30.90 -19.34
N PHE A 600 4.21 -30.90 -18.14
CA PHE A 600 5.64 -30.67 -17.87
C PHE A 600 6.21 -29.34 -18.43
N LEU A 601 5.35 -28.40 -18.83
CA LEU A 601 5.76 -27.07 -19.28
C LEU A 601 6.45 -26.28 -18.16
N ASN A 602 6.15 -26.59 -16.90
CA ASN A 602 6.84 -26.05 -15.72
C ASN A 602 8.35 -26.37 -15.65
N LYS A 603 8.87 -27.28 -16.48
CA LYS A 603 10.32 -27.53 -16.61
C LYS A 603 11.00 -26.61 -17.62
N ILE A 604 10.23 -25.84 -18.39
CA ILE A 604 10.75 -25.03 -19.50
C ILE A 604 10.91 -23.57 -19.04
N ASN A 605 12.16 -23.09 -19.08
CA ASN A 605 12.49 -21.70 -18.76
C ASN A 605 12.04 -20.71 -19.85
N PHE A 606 11.89 -21.14 -21.10
CA PHE A 606 11.39 -20.29 -22.19
C PHE A 606 9.96 -20.71 -22.56
N PRO A 607 8.94 -19.83 -22.50
CA PRO A 607 8.99 -18.38 -22.28
C PRO A 607 8.62 -17.96 -20.83
N LYS A 608 9.33 -18.45 -19.81
CA LYS A 608 9.17 -18.17 -18.36
C LYS A 608 8.13 -19.02 -17.60
N ILE A 609 7.72 -20.18 -18.15
CA ILE A 609 6.70 -21.05 -17.52
C ILE A 609 7.20 -21.63 -16.19
N LYS A 610 8.49 -22.04 -16.13
CA LYS A 610 9.09 -22.52 -14.88
C LYS A 610 9.02 -21.47 -13.76
N GLN A 611 9.39 -20.22 -14.05
CA GLN A 611 9.41 -19.12 -13.07
C GLN A 611 8.02 -18.89 -12.49
N LEU A 612 7.02 -18.76 -13.37
CA LEU A 612 5.61 -18.65 -12.98
C LEU A 612 5.26 -19.75 -11.98
N SER A 613 5.44 -21.02 -12.36
CA SER A 613 5.09 -22.16 -11.51
C SER A 613 5.89 -22.26 -10.19
N THR A 614 7.07 -21.66 -10.10
CA THR A 614 7.95 -21.79 -8.92
C THR A 614 7.46 -20.93 -7.75
N TYR A 615 7.07 -19.68 -8.01
CA TYR A 615 6.69 -18.72 -6.96
C TYR A 615 5.23 -18.27 -7.05
N GLY A 616 4.58 -18.38 -8.21
CA GLY A 616 3.26 -17.79 -8.45
C GLY A 616 2.13 -18.41 -7.63
N ALA A 617 2.13 -19.73 -7.42
CA ALA A 617 1.10 -20.41 -6.63
C ALA A 617 1.14 -19.97 -5.16
N ASP A 618 2.34 -19.92 -4.57
CA ASP A 618 2.56 -19.54 -3.19
C ASP A 618 2.29 -18.05 -2.96
N LEU A 619 2.69 -17.20 -3.91
CA LEU A 619 2.40 -15.77 -3.88
C LEU A 619 0.89 -15.49 -3.92
N LEU A 620 0.16 -16.12 -4.85
CA LEU A 620 -1.28 -15.92 -4.98
C LEU A 620 -2.08 -16.51 -3.83
N ALA A 621 -1.65 -17.66 -3.30
CA ALA A 621 -2.25 -18.24 -2.11
C ALA A 621 -1.99 -17.35 -0.88
N THR A 622 -0.77 -16.85 -0.73
CA THR A 622 -0.37 -15.91 0.32
C THR A 622 -1.20 -14.65 0.33
N ASN A 623 -1.33 -14.01 -0.84
CA ASN A 623 -2.14 -12.81 -0.98
C ASN A 623 -3.59 -13.10 -0.61
N PHE A 624 -4.18 -14.14 -1.20
CA PHE A 624 -5.58 -14.49 -0.92
C PHE A 624 -5.83 -14.74 0.57
N SER A 625 -4.95 -15.50 1.24
CA SER A 625 -5.10 -15.79 2.67
C SER A 625 -4.99 -14.52 3.53
N SER A 626 -3.98 -13.67 3.29
CA SER A 626 -3.80 -12.41 4.04
C SER A 626 -5.02 -11.48 3.91
N PHE A 627 -5.55 -11.31 2.69
CA PHE A 627 -6.74 -10.49 2.49
C PHE A 627 -8.01 -11.15 3.06
N GLU A 628 -8.17 -12.46 2.92
CA GLU A 628 -9.31 -13.16 3.50
C GLU A 628 -9.34 -13.04 5.03
N GLU A 629 -8.19 -13.12 5.69
CA GLU A 629 -8.05 -12.92 7.14
C GLU A 629 -8.42 -11.51 7.56
N LEU A 630 -7.88 -10.49 6.89
CA LEU A 630 -8.24 -9.09 7.14
C LEU A 630 -9.74 -8.82 6.96
N VAL A 631 -10.34 -9.36 5.90
CA VAL A 631 -11.78 -9.21 5.61
C VAL A 631 -12.63 -9.89 6.68
N GLN A 632 -12.28 -11.12 7.08
CA GLN A 632 -13.01 -11.84 8.11
C GLN A 632 -12.93 -11.10 9.44
N TYR A 633 -11.74 -10.62 9.81
CA TYR A 633 -11.54 -9.93 11.08
C TYR A 633 -12.23 -8.56 11.12
N ARG A 634 -12.13 -7.76 10.05
CA ARG A 634 -12.89 -6.50 9.90
C ARG A 634 -14.39 -6.71 9.97
N ASN A 635 -14.92 -7.67 9.20
CA ASN A 635 -16.34 -8.02 9.28
C ASN A 635 -16.77 -8.38 10.70
N PHE A 636 -15.94 -9.15 11.39
CA PHE A 636 -16.28 -9.62 12.72
C PHE A 636 -16.35 -8.46 13.72
N VAL A 637 -15.36 -7.56 13.73
CA VAL A 637 -15.31 -6.45 14.71
C VAL A 637 -16.17 -5.26 14.30
N TYR A 638 -16.08 -4.75 13.07
CA TYR A 638 -16.83 -3.56 12.66
C TYR A 638 -18.35 -3.77 12.72
N ARG A 639 -18.85 -4.97 12.43
CA ARG A 639 -20.29 -5.25 12.61
C ARG A 639 -20.74 -5.14 14.06
N LYS A 640 -19.85 -5.43 15.02
CA LYS A 640 -20.13 -5.29 16.46
C LYS A 640 -20.01 -3.85 16.95
N VAL A 641 -19.10 -3.09 16.36
CA VAL A 641 -19.03 -1.64 16.57
C VAL A 641 -20.28 -0.95 16.01
N ILE A 642 -20.73 -1.32 14.81
CA ILE A 642 -21.97 -0.82 14.21
C ILE A 642 -23.17 -1.14 15.10
N GLU A 643 -23.24 -2.32 15.73
CA GLU A 643 -24.28 -2.65 16.72
C GLU A 643 -24.33 -1.65 17.88
N LEU A 644 -23.17 -1.22 18.41
CA LEU A 644 -23.09 -0.21 19.46
C LEU A 644 -23.45 1.20 18.95
N ILE A 645 -23.04 1.55 17.73
CA ILE A 645 -23.38 2.83 17.10
C ILE A 645 -24.90 2.92 16.86
N ASP A 646 -25.52 1.86 16.34
CA ASP A 646 -26.95 1.81 16.09
C ASP A 646 -27.73 2.00 17.40
N LEU A 647 -27.31 1.34 18.48
CA LEU A 647 -27.91 1.50 19.81
C LEU A 647 -27.74 2.93 20.36
N ARG A 648 -26.59 3.56 20.11
CA ARG A 648 -26.31 4.95 20.48
C ARG A 648 -27.20 5.91 19.71
N ILE A 649 -27.31 5.75 18.40
CA ILE A 649 -28.19 6.55 17.53
C ILE A 649 -29.64 6.43 18.01
N GLU A 650 -30.12 5.21 18.26
CA GLU A 650 -31.49 4.94 18.76
C GLU A 650 -31.77 5.74 20.06
N ASN A 651 -30.82 5.75 21.00
CA ASN A 651 -30.97 6.49 22.26
C ASN A 651 -30.89 8.01 22.08
N TYR A 652 -30.10 8.50 21.13
CA TYR A 652 -30.00 9.94 20.86
C TYR A 652 -31.22 10.45 20.10
N GLU A 653 -31.75 9.65 19.16
CA GLU A 653 -32.98 9.97 18.43
C GLU A 653 -34.19 10.03 19.38
N LYS A 654 -34.20 9.26 20.47
CA LYS A 654 -35.22 9.38 21.52
C LYS A 654 -35.25 10.78 22.17
N ILE A 655 -34.10 11.41 22.39
CA ILE A 655 -34.05 12.80 22.91
C ILE A 655 -34.72 13.76 21.92
N ILE A 656 -34.43 13.60 20.62
CA ILE A 656 -35.07 14.40 19.56
C ILE A 656 -36.57 14.15 19.51
N GLN A 657 -36.98 12.88 19.64
CA GLN A 657 -38.39 12.49 19.66
C GLN A 657 -39.14 13.06 20.87
N ASP A 658 -38.52 13.09 22.05
CA ASP A 658 -39.10 13.72 23.24
C ASP A 658 -39.32 15.22 22.99
N PHE A 659 -38.34 15.91 22.41
CA PHE A 659 -38.49 17.31 22.00
C PHE A 659 -39.60 17.50 20.96
N ASP A 660 -39.74 16.58 20.00
CA ASP A 660 -40.83 16.59 19.01
C ASP A 660 -42.21 16.35 19.64
N ASN A 661 -42.24 15.65 20.78
CA ASN A 661 -43.43 15.44 21.59
C ASN A 661 -43.72 16.59 22.57
N ASN A 662 -43.05 17.74 22.42
CA ASN A 662 -43.14 18.94 23.26
C ASN A 662 -42.55 18.84 24.67
N GLU A 663 -41.67 17.86 24.93
CA GLU A 663 -40.87 17.86 26.16
C GLU A 663 -39.78 18.95 26.10
N VAL A 664 -39.59 19.70 27.19
CA VAL A 664 -38.55 20.75 27.28
C VAL A 664 -37.19 20.16 27.67
N PHE A 665 -37.21 19.05 28.39
CA PHE A 665 -36.04 18.35 28.89
C PHE A 665 -36.17 16.87 28.59
N SER A 666 -35.08 16.24 28.13
CA SER A 666 -35.00 14.79 27.98
C SER A 666 -33.66 14.29 28.52
N THR A 667 -33.68 13.12 29.17
CA THR A 667 -32.50 12.56 29.83
C THR A 667 -32.00 11.36 29.06
N LEU A 668 -30.71 11.39 28.71
CA LEU A 668 -30.07 10.24 28.07
C LEU A 668 -30.03 9.06 29.05
N ASN A 669 -30.33 7.85 28.57
CA ASN A 669 -30.32 6.66 29.41
C ASN A 669 -28.98 6.52 30.18
N SER A 670 -29.06 6.47 31.51
CA SER A 670 -27.90 6.39 32.42
C SER A 670 -27.16 5.06 32.33
N ASN A 671 -27.76 4.03 31.75
CA ASN A 671 -27.21 2.69 31.55
C ASN A 671 -26.67 2.48 30.13
N LEU A 672 -26.76 3.50 29.26
CA LEU A 672 -26.13 3.45 27.94
C LEU A 672 -24.62 3.40 28.13
N ARG A 673 -23.95 2.42 27.52
CA ARG A 673 -22.50 2.22 27.58
C ARG A 673 -21.87 2.23 26.20
N ASN A 674 -20.56 2.48 26.15
CA ASN A 674 -19.80 2.59 24.91
C ASN A 674 -19.04 1.32 24.56
N SER A 675 -18.95 0.33 25.45
CA SER A 675 -18.32 -0.96 25.15
C SER A 675 -19.15 -2.15 25.65
N PHE A 676 -18.94 -3.33 25.07
CA PHE A 676 -19.61 -4.54 25.54
C PHE A 676 -19.15 -4.94 26.94
N SER A 677 -17.87 -4.72 27.28
CA SER A 677 -17.36 -4.96 28.63
C SER A 677 -18.09 -4.11 29.67
N GLU A 678 -18.30 -2.81 29.39
CA GLU A 678 -19.07 -1.95 30.28
C GLU A 678 -20.50 -2.48 30.47
N TYR A 679 -21.19 -2.92 29.41
CA TYR A 679 -22.50 -3.55 29.54
C TYR A 679 -22.45 -4.84 30.38
N PHE A 680 -21.41 -5.65 30.25
CA PHE A 680 -21.26 -6.86 31.05
C PHE A 680 -21.03 -6.56 32.52
N ASP A 681 -20.26 -5.51 32.83
CA ASP A 681 -20.01 -5.04 34.19
C ASP A 681 -21.31 -4.52 34.85
N GLU A 682 -22.19 -3.82 34.12
CA GLU A 682 -23.50 -3.34 34.63
C GLU A 682 -24.41 -4.47 35.16
N VAL A 683 -24.31 -5.66 34.57
CA VAL A 683 -25.09 -6.84 34.99
C VAL A 683 -24.27 -7.86 35.77
N SER A 684 -23.03 -7.49 36.15
CA SER A 684 -22.09 -8.35 36.88
C SER A 684 -21.90 -9.72 36.21
N LEU A 685 -21.83 -9.76 34.88
CA LEU A 685 -21.54 -10.98 34.15
C LEU A 685 -20.12 -11.47 34.52
N PRO A 686 -19.93 -12.77 34.87
CA PRO A 686 -18.64 -13.27 35.34
C PRO A 686 -17.51 -13.09 34.32
N LYS A 687 -16.36 -12.55 34.75
CA LYS A 687 -15.17 -12.41 33.90
C LYS A 687 -14.47 -13.74 33.65
N LYS A 688 -14.47 -14.63 34.65
CA LYS A 688 -13.92 -15.99 34.57
C LYS A 688 -14.66 -16.91 35.53
N MET A 689 -14.96 -18.13 35.12
CA MET A 689 -15.42 -19.21 36.00
C MET A 689 -14.84 -20.56 35.59
N GLU A 690 -14.72 -21.48 36.54
CA GLU A 690 -14.15 -22.81 36.32
C GLU A 690 -15.10 -23.88 36.87
N MET A 691 -15.33 -24.93 36.09
CA MET A 691 -16.16 -26.09 36.43
C MET A 691 -15.32 -27.36 36.28
N LYS A 692 -15.43 -28.27 37.25
CA LYS A 692 -14.87 -29.63 37.13
C LYS A 692 -15.86 -30.53 36.41
N LEU A 693 -15.48 -31.03 35.24
CA LEU A 693 -16.29 -31.99 34.47
C LEU A 693 -15.49 -33.28 34.28
N ASN A 694 -15.70 -34.28 35.15
CA ASN A 694 -14.89 -35.50 35.25
C ASN A 694 -13.40 -35.16 35.54
N GLU A 695 -12.43 -35.86 34.92
CA GLU A 695 -11.00 -35.57 35.02
C GLU A 695 -10.56 -34.30 34.25
N ASN A 696 -11.49 -33.63 33.54
CA ASN A 696 -11.22 -32.43 32.75
C ASN A 696 -11.74 -31.17 33.45
N ASN A 697 -10.85 -30.18 33.64
CA ASN A 697 -11.25 -28.84 34.06
C ASN A 697 -11.70 -28.05 32.82
N ILE A 698 -12.84 -27.36 32.95
CA ILE A 698 -13.36 -26.44 31.94
C ILE A 698 -13.38 -25.04 32.53
N ALA A 699 -12.74 -24.09 31.86
CA ALA A 699 -12.78 -22.68 32.22
C ALA A 699 -13.58 -21.90 31.18
N ILE A 700 -14.38 -20.93 31.63
CA ILE A 700 -14.99 -19.92 30.78
C ILE A 700 -14.41 -18.55 31.13
N GLU A 701 -13.98 -17.79 30.14
CA GLU A 701 -13.31 -16.50 30.32
C GLU A 701 -13.87 -15.48 29.33
N GLN A 702 -14.13 -14.25 29.76
CA GLN A 702 -14.54 -13.17 28.86
C GLN A 702 -13.42 -12.87 27.86
N PHE A 703 -13.81 -12.61 26.62
CA PHE A 703 -12.90 -12.15 25.58
C PHE A 703 -12.61 -10.66 25.81
N ASN A 704 -11.43 -10.36 26.33
CA ASN A 704 -11.02 -8.98 26.64
C ASN A 704 -9.98 -8.42 25.66
N ASP A 705 -9.51 -9.23 24.70
CA ASP A 705 -8.42 -8.85 23.80
C ASP A 705 -8.83 -7.78 22.77
N VAL A 706 -10.13 -7.62 22.53
CA VAL A 706 -10.68 -6.54 21.71
C VAL A 706 -11.90 -6.03 22.44
N SER A 707 -11.84 -4.81 23.00
CA SER A 707 -12.87 -4.24 23.87
C SER A 707 -14.28 -4.13 23.23
N TYR A 708 -14.39 -4.41 21.93
CA TYR A 708 -15.60 -4.30 21.13
C TYR A 708 -16.15 -5.65 20.66
N LEU A 709 -15.63 -6.76 21.19
CA LEU A 709 -16.14 -8.09 20.91
C LEU A 709 -16.97 -8.64 22.09
N PRO A 710 -18.27 -8.93 21.91
CA PRO A 710 -19.08 -9.53 22.95
C PRO A 710 -18.89 -11.05 22.95
N ALA A 711 -17.78 -11.55 23.50
CA ALA A 711 -17.46 -12.97 23.42
C ALA A 711 -16.90 -13.57 24.73
N TYR A 712 -16.93 -14.90 24.79
CA TYR A 712 -16.31 -15.73 25.82
C TYR A 712 -15.47 -16.84 25.18
N TYR A 713 -14.40 -17.22 25.84
CA TYR A 713 -13.66 -18.46 25.56
C TYR A 713 -14.11 -19.54 26.53
N LEU A 714 -14.42 -20.72 25.99
CA LEU A 714 -14.56 -21.95 26.75
C LEU A 714 -13.31 -22.81 26.53
N LYS A 715 -12.45 -22.91 27.55
CA LYS A 715 -11.16 -23.60 27.52
C LYS A 715 -11.23 -24.92 28.28
N THR A 716 -10.63 -25.98 27.75
CA THR A 716 -10.46 -27.26 28.48
C THR A 716 -8.99 -27.44 28.89
N LYS A 717 -8.74 -28.31 29.89
CA LYS A 717 -7.39 -28.70 30.35
C LYS A 717 -6.48 -29.21 29.21
N ASN A 718 -7.06 -29.78 28.15
CA ASN A 718 -6.32 -30.34 27.01
C ASN A 718 -6.04 -29.30 25.90
N GLY A 719 -6.35 -28.04 26.14
CA GLY A 719 -6.13 -26.93 25.21
C GLY A 719 -7.23 -26.74 24.17
N THR A 720 -8.39 -27.40 24.31
CA THR A 720 -9.52 -27.11 23.42
C THR A 720 -10.11 -25.75 23.76
N ILE A 721 -10.15 -24.82 22.80
CA ILE A 721 -10.72 -23.48 22.97
C ILE A 721 -11.93 -23.29 22.04
N VAL A 722 -13.09 -22.98 22.61
CA VAL A 722 -14.31 -22.63 21.87
C VAL A 722 -14.68 -21.17 22.10
N THR A 723 -14.75 -20.37 21.03
CA THR A 723 -15.21 -18.98 21.11
C THR A 723 -16.74 -18.91 20.99
N ILE A 724 -17.37 -18.31 22.00
CA ILE A 724 -18.80 -18.08 22.14
C ILE A 724 -19.07 -16.59 21.90
N VAL A 725 -19.76 -16.24 20.83
CA VAL A 725 -20.03 -14.84 20.45
C VAL A 725 -21.48 -14.51 20.70
N LEU A 726 -21.72 -13.43 21.44
CA LEU A 726 -23.06 -12.98 21.79
C LEU A 726 -23.64 -12.08 20.69
N LYS A 727 -24.96 -12.20 20.50
CA LYS A 727 -25.74 -11.45 19.51
C LYS A 727 -26.67 -10.47 20.22
N ASN A 728 -26.61 -9.20 19.82
CA ASN A 728 -27.45 -8.12 20.34
C ASN A 728 -27.34 -7.99 21.87
N SER A 729 -26.17 -8.28 22.43
CA SER A 729 -26.00 -8.39 23.89
C SER A 729 -26.12 -7.03 24.56
N ALA A 730 -25.56 -5.97 23.97
CA ALA A 730 -25.69 -4.61 24.49
C ALA A 730 -27.15 -4.16 24.58
N LYS A 731 -27.91 -4.31 23.49
CA LYS A 731 -29.34 -3.97 23.45
C LYS A 731 -30.15 -4.78 24.48
N LYS A 732 -29.96 -6.10 24.54
CA LYS A 732 -30.65 -6.96 25.51
C LYS A 732 -30.34 -6.63 26.97
N ILE A 733 -29.09 -6.27 27.26
CA ILE A 733 -28.69 -5.85 28.60
C ILE A 733 -29.34 -4.51 28.94
N LEU A 734 -29.32 -3.54 28.01
CA LEU A 734 -29.97 -2.25 28.22
C LEU A 734 -31.47 -2.40 28.49
N GLU A 735 -32.18 -3.19 27.67
CA GLU A 735 -33.60 -3.52 27.86
C GLU A 735 -33.85 -4.19 29.22
N PHE A 736 -32.98 -5.12 29.63
CA PHE A 736 -33.08 -5.78 30.93
C PHE A 736 -32.99 -4.77 32.08
N LEU A 737 -31.99 -3.88 32.05
CA LEU A 737 -31.76 -2.85 33.07
C LEU A 737 -32.91 -1.84 33.14
N GLU A 738 -33.53 -1.49 32.01
CA GLU A 738 -34.69 -0.60 31.98
C GLU A 738 -35.94 -1.21 32.65
N THR A 739 -36.12 -2.53 32.57
CA THR A 739 -37.30 -3.20 33.16
C THR A 739 -37.25 -3.35 34.68
N LYS A 740 -36.16 -2.96 35.35
CA LYS A 740 -35.93 -3.09 36.81
C LYS A 740 -36.21 -4.50 37.37
N LYS A 741 -36.06 -5.55 36.56
CA LYS A 741 -36.35 -6.93 36.97
C LYS A 741 -35.27 -7.45 37.92
N SER A 742 -35.68 -8.16 38.97
CA SER A 742 -34.78 -8.99 39.77
C SER A 742 -34.27 -10.15 38.92
N PHE A 743 -32.96 -10.41 38.96
CA PHE A 743 -32.34 -11.55 38.26
C PHE A 743 -32.96 -12.90 38.65
N GLU A 744 -33.43 -13.05 39.90
CA GLU A 744 -34.08 -14.28 40.38
C GLU A 744 -35.45 -14.52 39.72
N ALA A 745 -36.18 -13.45 39.38
CA ALA A 745 -37.51 -13.53 38.78
C ALA A 745 -37.48 -13.64 37.24
N SER A 746 -36.38 -13.24 36.61
CA SER A 746 -36.21 -13.25 35.16
C SER A 746 -34.71 -13.27 34.81
N PRO A 747 -34.10 -14.44 34.56
CA PRO A 747 -32.69 -14.52 34.20
C PRO A 747 -32.42 -13.78 32.89
N LEU A 748 -31.25 -13.14 32.78
CA LEU A 748 -30.77 -12.51 31.56
C LEU A 748 -30.41 -13.60 30.54
N ILE A 749 -31.05 -13.58 29.37
CA ILE A 749 -30.82 -14.56 28.29
C ILE A 749 -30.19 -13.87 27.08
N LEU A 750 -28.91 -14.13 26.85
CA LEU A 750 -28.14 -13.64 25.71
C LEU A 750 -28.05 -14.71 24.64
N ASN A 751 -28.35 -14.34 23.39
CA ASN A 751 -28.21 -15.27 22.27
C ASN A 751 -26.73 -15.41 21.92
N ALA A 752 -26.29 -16.62 21.59
CA ALA A 752 -24.90 -16.93 21.30
C ALA A 752 -24.73 -17.75 20.02
N GLU A 753 -23.57 -17.62 19.39
CA GLU A 753 -23.08 -18.43 18.28
C GLU A 753 -21.67 -18.93 18.59
N PHE A 754 -21.40 -20.18 18.25
CA PHE A 754 -20.15 -20.86 18.58
C PHE A 754 -19.29 -20.95 17.33
N ILE A 755 -18.19 -20.19 17.25
CA ILE A 755 -17.48 -19.92 15.99
C ILE A 755 -16.22 -20.78 15.80
N SER A 756 -15.47 -21.10 16.87
CA SER A 756 -14.19 -21.81 16.76
C SER A 756 -14.11 -22.99 17.73
N ALA A 757 -13.27 -23.97 17.40
CA ALA A 757 -12.81 -25.02 18.29
C ALA A 757 -11.36 -25.30 17.86
N GLU A 758 -10.37 -24.74 18.53
CA GLU A 758 -9.01 -25.26 18.39
C GLU A 758 -8.95 -26.59 19.13
N ILE A 759 -8.43 -27.63 18.47
CA ILE A 759 -8.38 -28.98 19.01
C ILE A 759 -6.94 -29.45 18.77
N SER A 760 -6.19 -29.70 19.84
CA SER A 760 -4.83 -30.23 19.74
C SER A 760 -4.83 -31.63 19.10
N GLU A 761 -3.74 -32.04 18.44
CA GLU A 761 -3.65 -33.38 17.80
C GLU A 761 -3.83 -34.53 18.82
N VAL A 762 -3.54 -34.28 20.10
CA VAL A 762 -3.71 -35.23 21.21
C VAL A 762 -5.20 -35.46 21.55
N ASP A 763 -6.07 -34.46 21.33
CA ASP A 763 -7.51 -34.50 21.66
C ASP A 763 -8.37 -35.23 20.60
N PHE A 764 -7.78 -35.71 19.48
CA PHE A 764 -8.52 -36.30 18.34
C PHE A 764 -9.33 -37.56 18.69
N LYS A 765 -8.96 -38.29 19.75
CA LYS A 765 -9.61 -39.56 20.14
C LYS A 765 -10.64 -39.41 21.26
N GLU A 766 -10.57 -38.38 22.10
CA GLU A 766 -11.33 -38.34 23.37
C GLU A 766 -12.52 -37.38 23.38
N ASN A 767 -12.52 -36.27 22.62
CA ASN A 767 -13.53 -35.21 22.75
C ASN A 767 -14.52 -35.06 21.56
N LYS A 768 -15.28 -36.13 21.25
CA LYS A 768 -16.33 -36.10 20.19
C LYS A 768 -17.47 -35.11 20.46
N ALA A 769 -17.65 -34.65 21.69
CA ALA A 769 -18.74 -33.75 22.10
C ALA A 769 -18.58 -32.31 21.59
N PHE A 770 -17.36 -31.75 21.63
CA PHE A 770 -17.06 -30.38 21.23
C PHE A 770 -16.89 -30.22 19.70
N LYS A 771 -16.54 -31.31 19.00
CA LYS A 771 -16.48 -31.35 17.52
C LYS A 771 -17.82 -31.02 16.83
N LYS A 772 -18.95 -31.18 17.53
CA LYS A 772 -20.31 -31.01 17.00
C LYS A 772 -20.99 -29.68 17.37
N ILE A 773 -20.30 -28.72 17.99
CA ILE A 773 -20.92 -27.46 18.42
C ILE A 773 -20.48 -26.21 17.63
N ALA A 774 -19.41 -26.29 16.85
CA ALA A 774 -19.09 -25.23 15.89
C ALA A 774 -20.28 -24.97 14.95
N ASP A 775 -20.57 -23.69 14.70
CA ASP A 775 -21.69 -23.19 13.90
C ASP A 775 -23.09 -23.45 14.49
N LYS A 776 -23.19 -23.88 15.75
CA LYS A 776 -24.48 -23.97 16.44
C LYS A 776 -24.90 -22.63 17.04
N LYS A 777 -26.21 -22.43 17.11
CA LYS A 777 -26.84 -21.37 17.92
C LYS A 777 -27.03 -21.87 19.35
N GLY A 778 -26.94 -20.95 20.30
CA GLY A 778 -27.21 -21.24 21.70
C GLY A 778 -27.48 -19.98 22.50
N THR A 779 -27.36 -20.08 23.82
CA THR A 779 -27.63 -18.98 24.74
C THR A 779 -26.70 -19.01 25.94
N ILE A 780 -26.45 -17.83 26.51
CA ILE A 780 -25.95 -17.67 27.87
C ILE A 780 -27.13 -17.23 28.74
N ALA A 781 -27.33 -17.89 29.87
CA ALA A 781 -28.30 -17.50 30.88
C ALA A 781 -27.57 -17.10 32.17
N TRP A 782 -27.96 -15.97 32.75
CA TRP A 782 -27.38 -15.41 33.97
C TRP A 782 -28.49 -14.96 34.92
N ASP A 783 -28.56 -15.54 36.11
CA ASP A 783 -29.56 -15.22 37.15
C ASP A 783 -28.98 -14.43 38.33
N GLY A 784 -27.80 -13.82 38.14
CA GLY A 784 -27.09 -13.09 39.20
C GLY A 784 -26.24 -13.96 40.11
N LYS A 785 -26.40 -15.29 40.04
CA LYS A 785 -25.62 -16.25 40.83
C LYS A 785 -25.08 -17.41 39.99
N THR A 786 -25.89 -17.95 39.09
CA THR A 786 -25.62 -19.11 38.25
C THR A 786 -25.46 -18.68 36.81
N PHE A 787 -24.36 -19.11 36.20
CA PHE A 787 -24.04 -18.87 34.80
C PHE A 787 -24.18 -20.16 34.00
N LYS A 788 -25.03 -20.15 32.97
CA LYS A 788 -25.27 -21.32 32.13
C LYS A 788 -24.99 -21.02 30.68
N VAL A 789 -24.25 -21.91 30.02
CA VAL A 789 -24.02 -21.89 28.58
C VAL A 789 -24.74 -23.07 27.95
N LEU A 790 -25.64 -22.77 27.01
CA LEU A 790 -26.40 -23.77 26.27
C LEU A 790 -26.08 -23.72 24.77
N ALA A 791 -25.91 -24.88 24.14
CA ALA A 791 -25.90 -25.04 22.69
C ALA A 791 -27.15 -25.82 22.26
N GLY A 792 -28.15 -25.12 21.71
CA GLY A 792 -29.51 -25.65 21.57
C GLY A 792 -30.11 -25.98 22.95
N LYS A 793 -30.53 -27.23 23.16
CA LYS A 793 -31.06 -27.70 24.46
C LYS A 793 -29.99 -28.30 25.40
N ARG A 794 -28.73 -28.37 24.96
CA ARG A 794 -27.65 -29.02 25.71
C ARG A 794 -26.90 -28.00 26.55
N ILE A 795 -26.78 -28.26 27.84
CA ILE A 795 -25.92 -27.51 28.76
C ILE A 795 -24.47 -27.92 28.52
N LEU A 796 -23.62 -26.93 28.26
CA LEU A 796 -22.18 -27.10 28.04
C LEU A 796 -21.36 -26.68 29.27
N PHE A 797 -21.88 -25.73 30.03
CA PHE A 797 -21.26 -25.18 31.23
C PHE A 797 -22.37 -24.67 32.14
N GLU A 798 -22.31 -25.00 33.43
CA GLU A 798 -23.22 -24.49 34.46
C GLU A 798 -22.45 -24.46 35.78
N GLU A 799 -22.29 -23.27 36.35
CA GLU A 799 -21.61 -23.10 37.64
C GLU A 799 -22.25 -21.93 38.41
N THR A 800 -22.19 -21.99 39.73
CA THR A 800 -22.78 -21.01 40.65
C THR A 800 -21.66 -20.31 41.41
N LEU A 801 -21.68 -18.96 41.44
CA LEU A 801 -20.75 -18.13 42.21
C LEU A 801 -20.82 -18.37 43.71
#